data_AF-A0A968DB30-F1
#
_entry.id   AF-A0A968DB30-F1
#
_cell.length_a   1.000
_cell.length_b   1.000
_cell.length_c   1.000
_cell.angle_alpha   90.00
_cell.angle_beta   90.00
_cell.angle_gamma   90.00
#
_symmetry.space_group_name_H-M   'P 1'
#
loop_
_entity.id
_entity.type
_entity.pdbx_description
1 polymer ?
#
loop_
_entity_poly.entity_id
_entity_poly.type
_entity_poly.pdbx_seq_one_letter_code
_entity_poly.pdbx_strand_id
1 'polypeptide(L)'
;MTDTPISKNNPYFWIALVTDSKIIGLLAILAGLSLNRWALGWLLSPDHFIESGSLRAIILVGQLGLVSLGLWFLLKRRNSNWPVMVRGTLIAICAVGVLFGTWGSTMRAYEIALEQEWIDPPVKEVSELCEWLSGKDVPHFGTSKMRSLMKSLEREQSGSAEVTEIIKLKTRLADEMLAHGRIDEAIAHLETAYQSAVAHELPEKFVNRVRRPLGISYLRSGEVSHCIDMHNPESCLFPIREGGVWVNPSKATEAARYFEEYLRFQPDDLGVRWLLNVAHMAAGTYPEKLSETALIPLSVMESTDKVGRFKDIAPGLGLDAFNLAGGAIMDDFDNDGFLDIITSTWHHCESLLYFHNNGDGTFDNWTEKANLLQQVGGLNINQADYNNDGLLDILVLRGAWMGRKYGRQPNSLLRQNPDGTFTDVTKEAGLREKAFPCLAAAWADYDNDGNLDLYIGNESFPKRGMATFPGQLFHNNGDGTFTDVARQAGVENRAYVRGVNWGDYDNDGDQDLYVSNLGQPNRLYRNNGNGAFTDVAQESAVAITKPNNRTFAAWFWDVNNDGWLDLFVAGYARLTVGQVAADYLGLPAPGERLWLYLNDGTGNFVDVTNEMKLNHLQIPMAANYGDIDNDGFLDFYLGTGAPPFDFIVPNVMYRNIGGTCFRNVTKAAGVGHLQKGHGIAFGDLDNDGDQDIFAQIGGAFPDDAFHNAMFENPGNSNHWITIKLVGLQSNRAGIGARIKLVVETNEGQRSIFNLVGSGGSFGASSLQQEMGVGGATRIRELEVYWPASNTKQRFYDVAVDQFIEITEGDETYRVLERKSIRVMHKKDI
;
A
#
# COMPACT_ATOMS: atom_id res chain seq x y z
N MET A 1 -106.40 10.79 12.07
CA MET A 1 -106.63 12.08 11.39
C MET A 1 -105.73 13.06 12.11
N THR A 2 -104.66 13.62 11.54
CA THR A 2 -104.45 14.10 10.17
C THR A 2 -102.95 14.29 9.94
N ASP A 3 -102.56 14.19 8.67
CA ASP A 3 -101.29 14.61 8.11
C ASP A 3 -100.82 15.99 8.59
N THR A 4 -99.51 16.16 8.80
CA THR A 4 -98.71 17.19 8.10
C THR A 4 -97.19 16.98 8.34
N PRO A 5 -96.32 17.44 7.41
CA PRO A 5 -94.95 16.94 7.26
C PRO A 5 -93.86 17.91 7.74
N ILE A 6 -92.60 17.45 7.64
CA ILE A 6 -91.32 18.19 7.65
C ILE A 6 -90.65 18.34 9.02
N SER A 7 -89.49 17.69 9.19
CA SER A 7 -88.24 18.44 9.37
C SER A 7 -87.02 17.65 8.87
N LYS A 8 -86.29 18.29 7.95
CA LYS A 8 -84.90 17.98 7.63
C LYS A 8 -84.08 18.37 8.85
N ASN A 9 -83.45 17.40 9.53
CA ASN A 9 -82.14 17.54 10.19
C ASN A 9 -81.86 16.29 11.04
N ASN A 10 -81.20 15.30 10.44
CA ASN A 10 -80.38 14.34 11.18
C ASN A 10 -79.04 14.17 10.42
N PRO A 11 -77.89 14.51 11.02
CA PRO A 11 -76.59 14.57 10.33
C PRO A 11 -75.91 13.22 10.06
N TYR A 12 -76.59 12.07 10.22
CA TYR A 12 -75.96 10.74 10.09
C TYR A 12 -76.26 9.96 8.80
N PHE A 13 -76.70 10.61 7.71
CA PHE A 13 -77.06 9.91 6.47
C PHE A 13 -76.21 10.24 5.22
N TRP A 14 -74.98 10.73 5.41
CA TRP A 14 -74.03 11.02 4.32
C TRP A 14 -72.71 10.24 4.36
N ILE A 15 -72.59 9.15 5.14
CA ILE A 15 -71.37 8.31 5.20
C ILE A 15 -71.64 6.86 4.77
N ALA A 16 -72.35 6.66 3.67
CA ALA A 16 -72.41 5.37 3.01
C ALA A 16 -72.77 5.54 1.53
N LEU A 17 -71.79 5.92 0.71
CA LEU A 17 -71.71 5.60 -0.74
C LEU A 17 -70.46 6.25 -1.39
N VAL A 18 -69.31 6.15 -0.74
CA VAL A 18 -68.05 6.05 -1.49
C VAL A 18 -67.92 4.59 -1.87
N THR A 19 -68.34 4.27 -3.09
CA THR A 19 -68.30 2.94 -3.73
C THR A 19 -67.08 2.12 -3.30
N ASP A 20 -67.28 0.88 -2.82
CA ASP A 20 -66.27 -0.13 -2.41
C ASP A 20 -65.02 -0.18 -3.32
N SER A 21 -65.22 0.11 -4.60
CA SER A 21 -64.20 0.16 -5.64
C SER A 21 -63.08 1.16 -5.34
N LYS A 22 -63.37 2.30 -4.69
CA LYS A 22 -62.35 3.33 -4.41
C LYS A 22 -61.45 2.96 -3.24
N ILE A 23 -61.98 2.28 -2.23
CA ILE A 23 -61.19 1.76 -1.11
C ILE A 23 -60.27 0.66 -1.61
N ILE A 24 -60.79 -0.25 -2.45
CA ILE A 24 -59.97 -1.27 -3.14
C ILE A 24 -58.89 -0.62 -3.99
N GLY A 25 -59.20 0.47 -4.70
CA GLY A 25 -58.23 1.20 -5.50
C GLY A 25 -57.10 1.84 -4.68
N LEU A 26 -57.44 2.45 -3.54
CA LEU A 26 -56.46 3.00 -2.60
C LEU A 26 -55.59 1.92 -1.95
N LEU A 27 -56.20 0.79 -1.53
CA LEU A 27 -55.47 -0.35 -0.97
C LEU A 27 -54.54 -1.01 -2.00
N ALA A 28 -54.94 -1.12 -3.26
CA ALA A 28 -54.10 -1.66 -4.33
C ALA A 28 -52.89 -0.75 -4.65
N ILE A 29 -53.08 0.57 -4.63
CA ILE A 29 -51.98 1.53 -4.76
C ILE A 29 -51.04 1.43 -3.56
N LEU A 30 -51.57 1.42 -2.34
CA LEU A 30 -50.76 1.28 -1.13
C LEU A 30 -50.02 -0.06 -1.09
N ALA A 31 -50.63 -1.16 -1.53
CA ALA A 31 -49.99 -2.46 -1.64
C ALA A 31 -48.86 -2.45 -2.68
N GLY A 32 -49.07 -1.87 -3.86
CA GLY A 32 -48.02 -1.70 -4.88
C GLY A 32 -46.85 -0.83 -4.41
N LEU A 33 -47.14 0.26 -3.68
CA LEU A 33 -46.13 1.13 -3.06
C LEU A 33 -45.44 0.48 -1.86
N SER A 34 -46.10 -0.42 -1.12
CA SER A 34 -45.51 -1.14 0.03
C SER A 34 -44.65 -2.31 -0.41
N LEU A 35 -45.02 -2.99 -1.50
CA LEU A 35 -44.18 -3.96 -2.20
C LEU A 35 -42.83 -3.34 -2.61
N ASN A 36 -42.81 -2.04 -2.91
CA ASN A 36 -41.59 -1.29 -3.16
C ASN A 36 -40.63 -1.34 -1.96
N ARG A 37 -41.13 -1.07 -0.75
CA ARG A 37 -40.30 -0.94 0.45
C ARG A 37 -39.74 -2.29 0.94
N TRP A 38 -40.53 -3.35 0.85
CA TRP A 38 -40.12 -4.70 1.29
C TRP A 38 -39.26 -5.41 0.24
N ALA A 39 -39.61 -5.32 -1.04
CA ALA A 39 -38.82 -5.93 -2.10
C ALA A 39 -37.47 -5.21 -2.30
N LEU A 40 -37.37 -3.89 -2.15
CA LEU A 40 -36.09 -3.17 -2.25
C LEU A 40 -35.15 -3.46 -1.07
N GLY A 41 -35.65 -3.54 0.17
CA GLY A 41 -34.82 -3.92 1.32
C GLY A 41 -34.28 -5.35 1.19
N TRP A 42 -35.06 -6.26 0.61
CA TRP A 42 -34.65 -7.65 0.40
C TRP A 42 -33.79 -7.85 -0.87
N LEU A 43 -34.03 -7.08 -1.96
CA LEU A 43 -33.18 -7.10 -3.17
C LEU A 43 -31.83 -6.42 -3.01
N LEU A 44 -31.71 -5.55 -2.01
CA LEU A 44 -30.48 -4.80 -1.69
C LEU A 44 -29.73 -5.41 -0.49
N SER A 45 -30.28 -6.48 0.12
CA SER A 45 -29.56 -7.30 1.09
C SER A 45 -28.42 -8.06 0.37
N PRO A 46 -27.18 -8.03 0.87
CA PRO A 46 -26.01 -8.49 0.10
C PRO A 46 -25.84 -10.01 0.06
N ASP A 47 -26.54 -10.76 0.92
CA ASP A 47 -26.34 -12.20 1.04
C ASP A 47 -26.92 -12.99 -0.14
N HIS A 48 -27.81 -12.39 -0.94
CA HIS A 48 -28.47 -13.06 -2.05
C HIS A 48 -28.33 -12.24 -3.34
N PHE A 49 -27.23 -12.48 -4.04
CA PHE A 49 -27.11 -12.15 -5.46
C PHE A 49 -28.16 -12.96 -6.24
N ILE A 50 -29.39 -12.44 -6.40
CA ILE A 50 -30.35 -13.02 -7.33
C ILE A 50 -29.94 -12.55 -8.74
N GLU A 51 -29.13 -13.36 -9.41
CA GLU A 51 -28.70 -13.19 -10.82
C GLU A 51 -29.86 -13.20 -11.84
N SER A 52 -31.10 -13.46 -11.43
CA SER A 52 -32.22 -13.57 -12.35
C SER A 52 -32.85 -12.20 -12.62
N GLY A 53 -32.49 -11.59 -13.76
CA GLY A 53 -33.20 -10.44 -14.33
C GLY A 53 -34.71 -10.68 -14.47
N SER A 54 -35.12 -11.94 -14.50
CA SER A 54 -36.49 -12.45 -14.48
C SER A 54 -37.26 -12.03 -13.21
N LEU A 55 -36.66 -12.15 -12.02
CA LEU A 55 -37.35 -11.82 -10.76
C LEU A 55 -37.54 -10.30 -10.60
N ARG A 56 -36.54 -9.51 -11.01
CA ARG A 56 -36.65 -8.04 -11.10
C ARG A 56 -37.79 -7.63 -12.04
N ALA A 57 -37.87 -8.26 -13.22
CA ALA A 57 -38.94 -8.01 -14.16
C ALA A 57 -40.32 -8.40 -13.60
N ILE A 58 -40.44 -9.55 -12.92
CA ILE A 58 -41.70 -10.02 -12.32
C ILE A 58 -42.20 -9.04 -11.25
N ILE A 59 -41.31 -8.56 -10.37
CA ILE A 59 -41.68 -7.62 -9.31
C ILE A 59 -42.09 -6.27 -9.90
N LEU A 60 -41.35 -5.75 -10.90
CA LEU A 60 -41.67 -4.48 -11.56
C LEU A 60 -43.01 -4.56 -12.30
N VAL A 61 -43.27 -5.68 -12.99
CA VAL A 61 -44.54 -5.95 -13.68
C VAL A 61 -45.69 -6.08 -12.67
N GLY A 62 -45.47 -6.75 -11.53
CA GLY A 62 -46.46 -6.85 -10.45
C GLY A 62 -46.81 -5.49 -9.83
N GLN A 63 -45.81 -4.63 -9.61
CA GLN A 63 -46.00 -3.26 -9.12
C GLN A 63 -46.79 -2.40 -10.10
N LEU A 64 -46.39 -2.38 -11.37
CA LEU A 64 -47.10 -1.66 -12.42
C LEU A 64 -48.54 -2.16 -12.57
N GLY A 65 -48.75 -3.47 -12.44
CA GLY A 65 -50.07 -4.09 -12.43
C GLY A 65 -50.96 -3.57 -11.30
N LEU A 66 -50.48 -3.57 -10.06
CA LEU A 66 -51.25 -3.15 -8.87
C LEU A 66 -51.56 -1.65 -8.85
N VAL A 67 -50.59 -0.80 -9.22
CA VAL A 67 -50.78 0.66 -9.29
C VAL A 67 -51.74 1.03 -10.42
N SER A 68 -51.60 0.39 -11.59
CA SER A 68 -52.51 0.61 -12.73
C SER A 68 -53.93 0.14 -12.42
N LEU A 69 -54.06 -1.01 -11.75
CA LEU A 69 -55.35 -1.55 -11.30
C LEU A 69 -56.00 -0.62 -10.26
N GLY A 70 -55.22 -0.10 -9.31
CA GLY A 70 -55.72 0.81 -8.28
C GLY A 70 -56.16 2.17 -8.83
N LEU A 71 -55.39 2.74 -9.77
CA LEU A 71 -55.77 3.95 -10.50
C LEU A 71 -57.03 3.74 -11.35
N TRP A 72 -57.15 2.58 -12.00
CA TRP A 72 -58.36 2.23 -12.75
C TRP A 72 -59.59 2.21 -11.85
N PHE A 73 -59.50 1.60 -10.67
CA PHE A 73 -60.58 1.56 -9.69
C PHE A 73 -60.95 2.93 -9.12
N LEU A 74 -59.97 3.82 -8.89
CA LEU A 74 -60.21 5.19 -8.40
C LEU A 74 -60.87 6.09 -9.47
N LEU A 75 -60.49 5.92 -10.73
CA LEU A 75 -60.96 6.74 -11.86
C LEU A 75 -62.27 6.23 -12.48
N LYS A 76 -62.73 5.04 -12.10
CA LYS A 76 -63.99 4.45 -12.55
C LYS A 76 -65.19 5.16 -11.92
N ARG A 77 -65.76 6.16 -12.61
CA ARG A 77 -67.11 6.72 -12.31
C ARG A 77 -68.18 6.02 -13.13
N ARG A 78 -69.33 5.73 -12.50
CA ARG A 78 -70.43 4.91 -13.04
C ARG A 78 -71.14 5.50 -14.28
N ASN A 79 -70.94 6.78 -14.61
CA ASN A 79 -71.48 7.44 -15.82
C ASN A 79 -70.62 8.65 -16.22
N SER A 80 -69.60 8.46 -17.06
CA SER A 80 -68.77 9.56 -17.58
C SER A 80 -68.30 9.24 -18.99
N ASN A 81 -68.76 10.04 -19.96
CA ASN A 81 -68.40 10.04 -21.39
C ASN A 81 -67.07 10.77 -21.64
N TRP A 82 -65.99 10.34 -20.98
CA TRP A 82 -64.65 10.74 -21.41
C TRP A 82 -64.14 9.77 -22.49
N PRO A 83 -63.54 10.25 -23.60
CA PRO A 83 -62.93 9.37 -24.59
C PRO A 83 -61.93 8.44 -23.92
N VAL A 84 -61.99 7.14 -24.22
CA VAL A 84 -61.12 6.08 -23.66
C VAL A 84 -59.63 6.46 -23.75
N MET A 85 -59.24 7.18 -24.81
CA MET A 85 -57.89 7.69 -25.03
C MET A 85 -57.39 8.60 -23.91
N VAL A 86 -58.21 9.54 -23.41
CA VAL A 86 -57.79 10.50 -22.37
C VAL A 86 -57.54 9.80 -21.03
N ARG A 87 -58.30 8.73 -20.73
CA ARG A 87 -58.09 7.89 -19.53
C ARG A 87 -56.82 7.07 -19.63
N GLY A 88 -56.52 6.49 -20.80
CA GLY A 88 -55.28 5.77 -21.03
C GLY A 88 -54.05 6.65 -20.87
N THR A 89 -54.09 7.86 -21.41
CA THR A 89 -52.98 8.82 -21.33
C THR A 89 -52.74 9.31 -19.90
N LEU A 90 -53.78 9.58 -19.11
CA LEU A 90 -53.63 9.99 -17.70
C LEU A 90 -53.08 8.87 -16.81
N ILE A 91 -53.51 7.62 -17.02
CA ILE A 91 -52.96 6.45 -16.32
C ILE A 91 -51.49 6.25 -16.73
N ALA A 92 -51.15 6.40 -18.01
CA ALA A 92 -49.78 6.33 -18.49
C ALA A 92 -48.89 7.45 -17.91
N ILE A 93 -49.38 8.69 -17.85
CA ILE A 93 -48.65 9.82 -17.26
C ILE A 93 -48.44 9.61 -15.76
N CYS A 94 -49.43 9.13 -15.02
CA CYS A 94 -49.28 8.82 -13.60
C CYS A 94 -48.34 7.62 -13.38
N ALA A 95 -48.40 6.58 -14.22
CA ALA A 95 -47.47 5.44 -14.16
C ALA A 95 -46.04 5.88 -14.48
N VAL A 96 -45.84 6.77 -15.45
CA VAL A 96 -44.54 7.38 -15.78
C VAL A 96 -44.06 8.29 -14.64
N GLY A 97 -44.94 9.09 -14.03
CA GLY A 97 -44.59 9.93 -12.88
C GLY A 97 -44.23 9.12 -11.64
N VAL A 98 -44.91 7.98 -11.40
CA VAL A 98 -44.53 7.01 -10.36
C VAL A 98 -43.22 6.34 -10.73
N LEU A 99 -42.99 5.94 -12.00
CA LEU A 99 -41.73 5.39 -12.47
C LEU A 99 -40.56 6.35 -12.22
N PHE A 100 -40.69 7.65 -12.58
CA PHE A 100 -39.67 8.67 -12.33
C PHE A 100 -39.48 8.98 -10.84
N GLY A 101 -40.57 9.02 -10.05
CA GLY A 101 -40.51 9.18 -8.60
C GLY A 101 -39.86 7.98 -7.89
N THR A 102 -40.15 6.76 -8.35
CA THR A 102 -39.49 5.54 -7.90
C THR A 102 -38.05 5.50 -8.35
N TRP A 103 -37.71 5.92 -9.57
CA TRP A 103 -36.33 5.99 -10.05
C TRP A 103 -35.49 6.99 -9.26
N GLY A 104 -36.04 8.18 -9.01
CA GLY A 104 -35.39 9.21 -8.20
C GLY A 104 -35.24 8.81 -6.73
N SER A 105 -36.22 8.09 -6.16
CA SER A 105 -36.12 7.56 -4.79
C SER A 105 -35.31 6.27 -4.69
N THR A 106 -35.21 5.43 -5.73
CA THR A 106 -34.30 4.28 -5.77
C THR A 106 -32.87 4.69 -6.03
N MET A 107 -32.61 5.69 -6.87
CA MET A 107 -31.27 6.26 -7.02
C MET A 107 -30.83 6.90 -5.70
N ARG A 108 -31.72 7.67 -5.06
CA ARG A 108 -31.42 8.28 -3.77
C ARG A 108 -31.35 7.28 -2.62
N ALA A 109 -32.14 6.20 -2.60
CA ALA A 109 -32.05 5.14 -1.59
C ALA A 109 -30.86 4.21 -1.83
N TYR A 110 -30.44 4.01 -3.08
CA TYR A 110 -29.22 3.30 -3.45
C TYR A 110 -27.99 4.13 -3.13
N GLU A 111 -28.01 5.44 -3.40
CA GLU A 111 -27.01 6.41 -2.96
C GLU A 111 -26.97 6.49 -1.43
N ILE A 112 -28.11 6.57 -0.73
CA ILE A 112 -28.18 6.53 0.74
C ILE A 112 -27.69 5.18 1.29
N ALA A 113 -28.02 4.03 0.68
CA ALA A 113 -27.52 2.74 1.12
C ALA A 113 -26.01 2.55 0.83
N LEU A 114 -25.49 3.21 -0.20
CA LEU A 114 -24.05 3.32 -0.47
C LEU A 114 -23.36 4.33 0.46
N GLU A 115 -24.04 5.40 0.86
CA GLU A 115 -23.54 6.47 1.75
C GLU A 115 -23.66 6.11 3.23
N GLN A 116 -24.56 5.20 3.61
CA GLN A 116 -24.83 4.86 5.01
C GLN A 116 -24.24 3.51 5.48
N GLU A 117 -23.36 2.86 4.72
CA GLU A 117 -22.49 1.78 5.25
C GLU A 117 -23.23 0.55 5.86
N TRP A 118 -24.46 0.22 5.42
CA TRP A 118 -25.36 -0.79 6.04
C TRP A 118 -24.95 -2.28 5.94
N ILE A 119 -23.70 -2.60 5.65
CA ILE A 119 -23.27 -3.99 5.56
C ILE A 119 -22.13 -4.17 6.54
N ASP A 120 -22.36 -4.92 7.62
CA ASP A 120 -21.28 -5.40 8.49
C ASP A 120 -20.13 -5.96 7.63
N PRO A 121 -18.86 -5.78 8.04
CA PRO A 121 -17.80 -6.47 7.35
C PRO A 121 -18.06 -7.99 7.35
N PRO A 122 -17.77 -8.68 6.25
CA PRO A 122 -18.06 -10.11 6.12
C PRO A 122 -17.28 -10.96 7.13
N VAL A 123 -16.18 -10.41 7.65
CA VAL A 123 -15.34 -10.98 8.71
C VAL A 123 -15.25 -9.96 9.82
N LYS A 124 -15.49 -10.39 11.07
CA LYS A 124 -15.47 -9.52 12.24
C LYS A 124 -14.20 -9.67 13.07
N GLU A 125 -13.64 -10.87 13.07
CA GLU A 125 -12.44 -11.21 13.84
C GLU A 125 -11.29 -11.64 12.93
N VAL A 126 -10.06 -11.29 13.31
CA VAL A 126 -8.84 -11.65 12.57
C VAL A 126 -8.70 -13.17 12.41
N SER A 127 -9.15 -13.95 13.40
CA SER A 127 -9.11 -15.41 13.38
C SER A 127 -9.96 -16.06 12.27
N GLU A 128 -10.95 -15.35 11.73
CA GLU A 128 -11.81 -15.84 10.63
C GLU A 128 -11.18 -15.63 9.25
N LEU A 129 -10.14 -14.79 9.14
CA LEU A 129 -9.54 -14.39 7.86
C LEU A 129 -8.97 -15.57 7.08
N CYS A 130 -8.25 -16.47 7.77
CA CYS A 130 -7.59 -17.59 7.11
C CYS A 130 -8.60 -18.48 6.39
N GLU A 131 -9.69 -18.86 7.06
CA GLU A 131 -10.75 -19.68 6.46
C GLU A 131 -11.45 -18.94 5.32
N TRP A 132 -11.81 -17.67 5.53
CA TRP A 132 -12.54 -16.87 4.55
C TRP A 132 -11.76 -16.63 3.25
N LEU A 133 -10.46 -16.37 3.35
CA LEU A 133 -9.57 -16.08 2.22
C LEU A 133 -8.96 -17.32 1.56
N SER A 134 -9.22 -18.52 2.10
CA SER A 134 -8.82 -19.80 1.49
C SER A 134 -9.77 -20.28 0.37
N GLY A 135 -10.77 -19.47 0.01
CA GLY A 135 -11.74 -19.78 -1.04
C GLY A 135 -11.14 -19.87 -2.46
N LYS A 136 -11.75 -20.69 -3.33
CA LYS A 136 -11.26 -20.92 -4.70
C LYS A 136 -11.35 -19.68 -5.61
N ASP A 137 -12.24 -18.73 -5.28
CA ASP A 137 -12.51 -17.52 -6.07
C ASP A 137 -11.92 -16.25 -5.44
N VAL A 138 -10.96 -16.42 -4.52
CA VAL A 138 -10.26 -15.29 -3.89
C VAL A 138 -9.18 -14.80 -4.85
N PRO A 139 -9.09 -13.49 -5.17
CA PRO A 139 -8.02 -12.94 -5.99
C PRO A 139 -6.64 -13.31 -5.43
N HIS A 140 -5.68 -13.57 -6.32
CA HIS A 140 -4.28 -13.92 -6.01
C HIS A 140 -4.06 -15.31 -5.36
N PHE A 141 -4.94 -15.76 -4.47
CA PHE A 141 -4.80 -17.03 -3.75
C PHE A 141 -5.65 -18.17 -4.33
N GLY A 142 -6.79 -17.85 -4.94
CA GLY A 142 -7.79 -18.81 -5.39
C GLY A 142 -7.45 -19.48 -6.72
N THR A 143 -7.76 -20.78 -6.82
CA THR A 143 -7.43 -21.61 -8.01
C THR A 143 -8.52 -21.68 -9.09
N SER A 144 -9.62 -20.92 -8.99
CA SER A 144 -10.77 -21.09 -9.89
C SER A 144 -10.45 -20.72 -11.35
N LYS A 145 -9.63 -19.68 -11.56
CA LYS A 145 -9.17 -19.29 -12.90
C LYS A 145 -8.33 -20.38 -13.56
N MET A 146 -7.36 -20.94 -12.82
CA MET A 146 -6.58 -22.11 -13.26
C MET A 146 -7.49 -23.29 -13.63
N ARG A 147 -8.44 -23.67 -12.76
CA ARG A 147 -9.38 -24.78 -13.02
C ARG A 147 -10.26 -24.54 -14.25
N SER A 148 -10.71 -23.30 -14.46
CA SER A 148 -11.52 -22.91 -15.61
C SER A 148 -10.73 -23.03 -16.92
N LEU A 149 -9.46 -22.62 -16.91
CA LEU A 149 -8.55 -22.78 -18.04
C LEU A 149 -8.25 -24.25 -18.33
N MET A 150 -8.02 -25.08 -17.31
CA MET A 150 -7.84 -26.53 -17.48
C MET A 150 -9.06 -27.18 -18.17
N LYS A 151 -10.28 -26.90 -17.69
CA LYS A 151 -11.51 -27.43 -18.31
C LYS A 151 -11.70 -26.98 -19.75
N SER A 152 -11.36 -25.72 -20.02
CA SER A 152 -11.43 -25.18 -21.38
C SER A 152 -10.40 -25.85 -22.28
N LEU A 153 -9.17 -26.04 -21.81
CA LEU A 153 -8.13 -26.77 -22.54
C LEU A 153 -8.55 -28.22 -22.85
N GLU A 154 -9.06 -28.96 -21.87
CA GLU A 154 -9.57 -30.33 -22.07
C GLU A 154 -10.67 -30.39 -23.13
N ARG A 155 -11.65 -29.47 -23.06
CA ARG A 155 -12.74 -29.40 -24.03
C ARG A 155 -12.23 -29.11 -25.44
N GLU A 156 -11.39 -28.10 -25.60
CA GLU A 156 -10.87 -27.71 -26.91
C GLU A 156 -9.95 -28.80 -27.50
N GLN A 157 -9.17 -29.51 -26.69
CA GLN A 157 -8.33 -30.63 -27.12
C GLN A 157 -9.14 -31.85 -27.57
N SER A 158 -10.30 -32.09 -26.95
CA SER A 158 -11.22 -33.16 -27.36
C SER A 158 -12.09 -32.79 -28.57
N GLY A 159 -12.13 -31.50 -28.93
CA GLY A 159 -12.91 -30.96 -30.04
C GLY A 159 -12.11 -30.75 -31.32
N SER A 160 -12.66 -29.95 -32.23
CA SER A 160 -12.01 -29.54 -33.48
C SER A 160 -11.42 -28.13 -33.39
N ALA A 161 -10.90 -27.75 -32.22
CA ALA A 161 -10.39 -26.40 -31.99
C ALA A 161 -9.13 -26.12 -32.84
N GLU A 162 -8.95 -24.86 -33.24
CA GLU A 162 -7.72 -24.44 -33.91
C GLU A 162 -6.51 -24.58 -32.98
N VAL A 163 -5.38 -25.02 -33.54
CA VAL A 163 -4.11 -25.16 -32.80
C VAL A 163 -3.71 -23.87 -32.08
N THR A 164 -4.01 -22.71 -32.67
CA THR A 164 -3.69 -21.40 -32.08
C THR A 164 -4.45 -21.15 -30.79
N GLU A 165 -5.66 -21.69 -30.64
CA GLU A 165 -6.47 -21.53 -29.42
C GLU A 165 -5.97 -22.44 -28.31
N ILE A 166 -5.59 -23.69 -28.65
CA ILE A 166 -4.94 -24.61 -27.71
C ILE A 166 -3.65 -23.99 -27.17
N ILE A 167 -2.83 -23.37 -28.03
CA ILE A 167 -1.59 -22.70 -27.61
C ILE A 167 -1.89 -21.54 -26.65
N LYS A 168 -2.84 -20.66 -26.96
CA LYS A 168 -3.22 -19.54 -26.07
C LYS A 168 -3.72 -20.03 -24.72
N LEU A 169 -4.53 -21.10 -24.69
CA LEU A 169 -5.04 -21.68 -23.45
C LEU A 169 -3.90 -22.24 -22.61
N LYS A 170 -2.94 -22.96 -23.22
CA LYS A 170 -1.74 -23.45 -22.52
C LYS A 170 -0.90 -22.31 -21.96
N THR A 171 -0.64 -21.26 -22.73
CA THR A 171 0.13 -20.10 -22.24
C THR A 171 -0.57 -19.42 -21.05
N ARG A 172 -1.88 -19.14 -21.16
CA ARG A 172 -2.65 -18.54 -20.05
C ARG A 172 -2.72 -19.45 -18.83
N LEU A 173 -2.82 -20.76 -19.02
CA LEU A 173 -2.81 -21.73 -17.93
C LEU A 173 -1.45 -21.76 -17.23
N ALA A 174 -0.37 -21.70 -18.00
CA ALA A 174 0.99 -21.65 -17.48
C ALA A 174 1.23 -20.38 -16.62
N ASP A 175 0.72 -19.22 -17.04
CA ASP A 175 0.80 -17.99 -16.22
C ASP A 175 0.14 -18.16 -14.84
N GLU A 176 -1.04 -18.82 -14.79
CA GLU A 176 -1.73 -19.12 -13.52
C GLU A 176 -1.04 -20.21 -12.71
N MET A 177 -0.41 -21.18 -13.38
CA MET A 177 0.39 -22.22 -12.72
C MET A 177 1.63 -21.63 -12.08
N LEU A 178 2.33 -20.73 -12.78
CA LEU A 178 3.48 -19.98 -12.27
C LEU A 178 3.08 -19.20 -11.01
N ALA A 179 2.00 -18.42 -11.07
CA ALA A 179 1.50 -17.67 -9.90
C ALA A 179 1.12 -18.53 -8.68
N HIS A 180 0.98 -19.86 -8.84
CA HIS A 180 0.64 -20.80 -7.78
C HIS A 180 1.74 -21.83 -7.50
N GLY A 181 2.99 -21.55 -7.88
CA GLY A 181 4.16 -22.39 -7.58
C GLY A 181 4.21 -23.71 -8.35
N ARG A 182 3.42 -23.85 -9.42
CA ARG A 182 3.41 -25.04 -10.29
C ARG A 182 4.34 -24.82 -11.48
N ILE A 183 5.57 -24.40 -11.21
CA ILE A 183 6.53 -23.93 -12.21
C ILE A 183 6.86 -25.00 -13.25
N ASP A 184 7.14 -26.24 -12.83
CA ASP A 184 7.47 -27.32 -13.76
C ASP A 184 6.31 -27.68 -14.69
N GLU A 185 5.07 -27.61 -14.19
CA GLU A 185 3.87 -27.82 -15.00
C GLU A 185 3.66 -26.67 -15.99
N ALA A 186 3.90 -25.42 -15.55
CA ALA A 186 3.87 -24.25 -16.42
C ALA A 186 4.87 -24.39 -17.58
N ILE A 187 6.12 -24.78 -17.28
CA ILE A 187 7.16 -25.06 -18.28
C ILE A 187 6.69 -26.15 -19.24
N ALA A 188 6.20 -27.30 -18.75
CA ALA A 188 5.74 -28.40 -19.61
C ALA A 188 4.62 -27.99 -20.58
N HIS A 189 3.65 -27.19 -20.10
CA HIS A 189 2.59 -26.64 -20.94
C HIS A 189 3.13 -25.68 -22.01
N LEU A 190 4.06 -24.80 -21.63
CA LEU A 190 4.69 -23.84 -22.52
C LEU A 190 5.61 -24.50 -23.56
N GLU A 191 6.37 -25.53 -23.19
CA GLU A 191 7.20 -26.29 -24.12
C GLU A 191 6.35 -27.00 -25.17
N THR A 192 5.27 -27.65 -24.74
CA THR A 192 4.35 -28.30 -25.70
C THR A 192 3.69 -27.26 -26.59
N ALA A 193 3.35 -26.08 -26.06
CA ALA A 193 2.79 -24.98 -26.84
C ALA A 193 3.81 -24.44 -27.86
N TYR A 194 5.07 -24.30 -27.47
CA TYR A 194 6.17 -23.86 -28.34
C TYR A 194 6.43 -24.87 -29.46
N GLN A 195 6.59 -26.16 -29.12
CA GLN A 195 6.76 -27.24 -30.10
C GLN A 195 5.59 -27.28 -31.09
N SER A 196 4.35 -27.14 -30.60
CA SER A 196 3.17 -27.08 -31.47
C SER A 196 3.18 -25.85 -32.37
N ALA A 197 3.59 -24.69 -31.87
CA ALA A 197 3.67 -23.46 -32.65
C ALA A 197 4.69 -23.58 -33.80
N VAL A 198 5.86 -24.14 -33.51
CA VAL A 198 6.93 -24.38 -34.49
C VAL A 198 6.51 -25.45 -35.51
N ALA A 199 5.94 -26.57 -35.05
CA ALA A 199 5.53 -27.67 -35.93
C ALA A 199 4.42 -27.29 -36.92
N HIS A 200 3.60 -26.29 -36.59
CA HIS A 200 2.55 -25.76 -37.47
C HIS A 200 3.00 -24.50 -38.23
N GLU A 201 4.29 -24.18 -38.20
CA GLU A 201 4.87 -23.03 -38.92
C GLU A 201 4.14 -21.71 -38.63
N LEU A 202 3.70 -21.51 -37.38
CA LEU A 202 2.99 -20.30 -36.99
C LEU A 202 3.91 -19.07 -37.12
N PRO A 203 3.35 -17.87 -37.39
CA PRO A 203 4.17 -16.66 -37.53
C PRO A 203 5.06 -16.43 -36.30
N GLU A 204 6.31 -16.01 -36.51
CA GLU A 204 7.29 -15.84 -35.42
C GLU A 204 6.82 -14.89 -34.30
N LYS A 205 6.05 -13.85 -34.65
CA LYS A 205 5.39 -12.97 -33.69
C LYS A 205 4.42 -13.71 -32.76
N PHE A 206 3.77 -14.77 -33.24
CA PHE A 206 2.94 -15.65 -32.45
C PHE A 206 3.79 -16.59 -31.58
N VAL A 207 4.83 -17.20 -32.16
CA VAL A 207 5.78 -18.06 -31.41
C VAL A 207 6.42 -17.29 -30.25
N ASN A 208 6.76 -16.01 -30.44
CA ASN A 208 7.31 -15.13 -29.42
C ASN A 208 6.38 -14.88 -28.23
N ARG A 209 5.05 -15.02 -28.40
CA ARG A 209 4.09 -14.98 -27.28
C ARG A 209 4.20 -16.19 -26.35
N VAL A 210 4.86 -17.26 -26.81
CA VAL A 210 5.17 -18.45 -26.00
C VAL A 210 6.63 -18.42 -25.53
N ARG A 211 7.58 -18.02 -26.41
CA ARG A 211 9.02 -17.96 -26.05
C ARG A 211 9.29 -17.08 -24.82
N ARG A 212 8.67 -15.90 -24.74
CA ARG A 212 8.88 -14.98 -23.60
C ARG A 212 8.45 -15.62 -22.26
N PRO A 213 7.19 -16.05 -22.06
CA PRO A 213 6.78 -16.72 -20.82
C PRO A 213 7.59 -17.99 -20.52
N LEU A 214 8.03 -18.72 -21.54
CA LEU A 214 8.88 -19.90 -21.35
C LEU A 214 10.26 -19.54 -20.81
N GLY A 215 10.92 -18.53 -21.37
CA GLY A 215 12.19 -18.00 -20.84
C GLY A 215 12.04 -17.47 -19.41
N ILE A 216 10.95 -16.76 -19.11
CA ILE A 216 10.63 -16.28 -17.76
C ILE A 216 10.45 -17.47 -16.80
N SER A 217 9.68 -18.49 -17.18
CA SER A 217 9.43 -19.65 -16.32
C SER A 217 10.71 -20.43 -16.02
N TYR A 218 11.62 -20.54 -17.00
CA TYR A 218 12.95 -21.12 -16.79
C TYR A 218 13.80 -20.29 -15.83
N LEU A 219 13.79 -18.97 -15.97
CA LEU A 219 14.51 -18.07 -15.07
C LEU A 219 13.95 -18.19 -13.63
N ARG A 220 12.63 -18.12 -13.45
CA ARG A 220 11.98 -18.30 -12.13
C ARG A 220 12.24 -19.67 -11.50
N SER A 221 12.20 -20.73 -12.30
CA SER A 221 12.58 -22.08 -11.84
C SER A 221 14.01 -22.14 -11.30
N GLY A 222 14.94 -21.44 -11.94
CA GLY A 222 16.32 -21.36 -11.45
C GLY A 222 16.46 -20.51 -10.19
N GLU A 223 15.73 -19.40 -10.09
CA GLU A 223 15.69 -18.56 -8.89
C GLU A 223 15.25 -19.34 -7.65
N VAL A 224 14.24 -20.21 -7.76
CA VAL A 224 13.86 -21.10 -6.65
C VAL A 224 15.06 -21.92 -6.17
N SER A 225 15.75 -22.61 -7.09
CA SER A 225 16.86 -23.48 -6.71
C SER A 225 18.11 -22.76 -6.20
N HIS A 226 18.35 -21.50 -6.59
CA HIS A 226 19.60 -20.79 -6.29
C HIS A 226 19.44 -19.63 -5.30
N CYS A 227 18.36 -18.87 -5.43
CA CYS A 227 18.12 -17.73 -4.57
C CYS A 227 17.30 -18.05 -3.34
N ILE A 228 16.41 -19.06 -3.41
CA ILE A 228 15.57 -19.51 -2.28
C ILE A 228 16.20 -20.72 -1.60
N ASP A 229 16.30 -21.86 -2.29
CA ASP A 229 16.78 -23.11 -1.68
C ASP A 229 18.26 -23.05 -1.25
N MET A 230 19.07 -22.24 -1.94
CA MET A 230 20.50 -22.03 -1.68
C MET A 230 20.81 -20.57 -1.32
N HIS A 231 19.87 -19.92 -0.64
CA HIS A 231 19.98 -18.52 -0.23
C HIS A 231 21.31 -18.23 0.51
N ASN A 232 21.95 -17.12 0.13
CA ASN A 232 23.22 -16.65 0.67
C ASN A 232 23.33 -15.11 0.53
N PRO A 233 24.33 -14.45 1.15
CA PRO A 233 24.46 -12.99 1.14
C PRO A 233 24.56 -12.30 -0.24
N GLU A 234 24.80 -13.05 -1.31
CA GLU A 234 24.88 -12.53 -2.69
C GLU A 234 23.68 -12.96 -3.55
N SER A 235 22.75 -13.74 -2.98
CA SER A 235 21.63 -14.33 -3.71
C SER A 235 20.72 -13.25 -4.26
N CYS A 236 20.46 -13.30 -5.57
CA CYS A 236 19.53 -12.41 -6.26
C CYS A 236 19.83 -10.91 -6.12
N LEU A 237 21.08 -10.52 -5.86
CA LEU A 237 21.53 -9.13 -5.91
C LEU A 237 22.01 -8.75 -7.32
N PHE A 238 21.64 -7.56 -7.77
CA PHE A 238 22.11 -6.99 -9.03
C PHE A 238 23.40 -6.16 -8.84
N PRO A 239 24.40 -6.30 -9.73
CA PRO A 239 24.53 -7.35 -10.74
C PRO A 239 24.81 -8.71 -10.10
N ILE A 240 24.28 -9.78 -10.69
CA ILE A 240 24.54 -11.14 -10.20
C ILE A 240 26.02 -11.47 -10.50
N ARG A 241 26.80 -11.70 -9.44
CA ARG A 241 28.24 -11.99 -9.51
C ARG A 241 28.66 -12.90 -8.36
N GLU A 242 29.85 -13.47 -8.47
CA GLU A 242 30.50 -14.24 -7.39
C GLU A 242 29.55 -15.29 -6.77
N GLY A 243 29.21 -15.17 -5.48
CA GLY A 243 28.33 -16.10 -4.77
C GLY A 243 26.86 -16.11 -5.26
N GLY A 244 26.45 -15.09 -6.01
CA GLY A 244 25.12 -15.01 -6.62
C GLY A 244 25.02 -15.78 -7.96
N VAL A 245 26.15 -16.15 -8.58
CA VAL A 245 26.15 -16.92 -9.83
C VAL A 245 25.64 -18.33 -9.56
N TRP A 246 24.73 -18.82 -10.42
CA TRP A 246 24.07 -20.09 -10.20
C TRP A 246 25.02 -21.27 -10.38
N VAL A 247 25.11 -22.11 -9.35
CA VAL A 247 25.94 -23.32 -9.35
C VAL A 247 25.54 -24.29 -10.48
N ASN A 248 24.25 -24.34 -10.81
CA ASN A 248 23.69 -25.09 -11.93
C ASN A 248 23.07 -24.11 -12.93
N PRO A 249 23.80 -23.75 -14.00
CA PRO A 249 23.37 -22.72 -14.94
C PRO A 249 22.35 -23.22 -15.97
N SER A 250 21.91 -24.48 -15.92
CA SER A 250 21.04 -25.07 -16.97
C SER A 250 19.76 -24.27 -17.19
N LYS A 251 19.07 -23.89 -16.11
CA LYS A 251 17.84 -23.09 -16.17
C LYS A 251 18.09 -21.68 -16.72
N ALA A 252 19.16 -21.01 -16.29
CA ALA A 252 19.55 -19.70 -16.82
C ALA A 252 19.94 -19.79 -18.31
N THR A 253 20.63 -20.86 -18.71
CA THR A 253 21.05 -21.09 -20.09
C THR A 253 19.85 -21.32 -21.00
N GLU A 254 18.85 -22.10 -20.56
CA GLU A 254 17.61 -22.29 -21.31
C GLU A 254 16.81 -20.98 -21.41
N ALA A 255 16.71 -20.21 -20.33
CA ALA A 255 16.09 -18.89 -20.36
C ALA A 255 16.77 -17.97 -21.39
N ALA A 256 18.11 -17.87 -21.34
CA ALA A 256 18.90 -17.09 -22.29
C ALA A 256 18.66 -17.54 -23.73
N ARG A 257 18.64 -18.85 -24.02
CA ARG A 257 18.36 -19.39 -25.36
C ARG A 257 17.01 -18.90 -25.90
N TYR A 258 15.93 -18.98 -25.11
CA TYR A 258 14.61 -18.52 -25.55
C TYR A 258 14.56 -17.01 -25.76
N PHE A 259 15.25 -16.22 -24.93
CA PHE A 259 15.34 -14.77 -25.09
C PHE A 259 16.16 -14.37 -26.32
N GLU A 260 17.28 -15.05 -26.60
CA GLU A 260 18.06 -14.84 -27.82
C GLU A 260 17.23 -15.16 -29.07
N GLU A 261 16.52 -16.30 -29.10
CA GLU A 261 15.62 -16.65 -30.19
C GLU A 261 14.51 -15.61 -30.37
N TYR A 262 13.95 -15.09 -29.28
CA TYR A 262 12.94 -14.05 -29.31
C TYR A 262 13.48 -12.77 -29.97
N LEU A 263 14.66 -12.31 -29.55
CA LEU A 263 15.28 -11.06 -30.00
C LEU A 263 15.73 -11.11 -31.46
N ARG A 264 15.95 -12.29 -32.05
CA ARG A 264 16.20 -12.41 -33.51
C ARG A 264 15.04 -11.86 -34.34
N PHE A 265 13.81 -11.91 -33.82
CA PHE A 265 12.60 -11.44 -34.51
C PHE A 265 12.03 -10.14 -33.95
N GLN A 266 12.35 -9.81 -32.69
CA GLN A 266 11.94 -8.57 -32.03
C GLN A 266 13.14 -7.93 -31.31
N PRO A 267 14.16 -7.45 -32.05
CA PRO A 267 15.44 -7.00 -31.47
C PRO A 267 15.31 -5.77 -30.57
N ASP A 268 14.26 -4.96 -30.76
CA ASP A 268 14.04 -3.72 -30.02
C ASP A 268 13.27 -3.91 -28.70
N ASP A 269 12.93 -5.14 -28.31
CA ASP A 269 12.27 -5.40 -27.02
C ASP A 269 13.27 -5.32 -25.86
N LEU A 270 13.40 -4.11 -25.31
CA LEU A 270 14.32 -3.84 -24.20
C LEU A 270 14.03 -4.66 -22.94
N GLY A 271 12.78 -5.11 -22.74
CA GLY A 271 12.43 -5.95 -21.60
C GLY A 271 13.03 -7.35 -21.71
N VAL A 272 12.93 -7.95 -22.90
CA VAL A 272 13.58 -9.25 -23.16
C VAL A 272 15.10 -9.10 -23.24
N ARG A 273 15.62 -7.99 -23.78
CA ARG A 273 17.05 -7.68 -23.73
C ARG A 273 17.58 -7.61 -22.30
N TRP A 274 16.86 -6.95 -21.40
CA TRP A 274 17.19 -6.92 -19.97
C TRP A 274 17.23 -8.32 -19.35
N LEU A 275 16.15 -9.10 -19.51
CA LEU A 275 16.06 -10.45 -18.97
C LEU A 275 17.13 -11.39 -19.52
N LEU A 276 17.54 -11.21 -20.79
CA LEU A 276 18.67 -11.91 -21.37
C LEU A 276 19.97 -11.59 -20.62
N ASN A 277 20.25 -10.32 -20.33
CA ASN A 277 21.45 -9.93 -19.59
C ASN A 277 21.44 -10.53 -18.17
N VAL A 278 20.30 -10.50 -17.47
CA VAL A 278 20.12 -11.15 -16.16
C VAL A 278 20.37 -12.66 -16.24
N ALA A 279 19.82 -13.34 -17.26
CA ALA A 279 20.03 -14.77 -17.46
C ALA A 279 21.52 -15.10 -17.71
N HIS A 280 22.25 -14.27 -18.47
CA HIS A 280 23.69 -14.46 -18.66
C HIS A 280 24.51 -14.20 -17.39
N MET A 281 24.14 -13.22 -16.56
CA MET A 281 24.77 -12.98 -15.26
C MET A 281 24.55 -14.18 -14.34
N ALA A 282 23.31 -14.66 -14.22
CA ALA A 282 22.94 -15.86 -13.48
C ALA A 282 23.71 -17.11 -13.94
N ALA A 283 23.90 -17.27 -15.26
CA ALA A 283 24.67 -18.37 -15.84
C ALA A 283 26.20 -18.21 -15.72
N GLY A 284 26.71 -17.07 -15.24
CA GLY A 284 28.15 -16.80 -15.17
C GLY A 284 28.82 -16.61 -16.53
N THR A 285 28.08 -16.12 -17.53
CA THR A 285 28.56 -15.94 -18.91
C THR A 285 28.46 -14.48 -19.41
N TYR A 286 28.05 -13.58 -18.52
CA TYR A 286 28.07 -12.13 -18.76
C TYR A 286 29.46 -11.55 -18.50
N PRO A 287 29.95 -10.61 -19.32
CA PRO A 287 29.34 -10.11 -20.56
C PRO A 287 29.71 -10.91 -21.82
N GLU A 288 30.62 -11.89 -21.72
CA GLU A 288 31.37 -12.43 -22.87
C GLU A 288 30.51 -13.16 -23.92
N LYS A 289 29.38 -13.74 -23.51
CA LYS A 289 28.50 -14.48 -24.44
C LYS A 289 27.41 -13.63 -25.11
N LEU A 290 27.30 -12.36 -24.75
CA LEU A 290 26.34 -11.45 -25.36
C LEU A 290 26.91 -10.82 -26.62
N SER A 291 26.07 -10.64 -27.66
CA SER A 291 26.41 -9.77 -28.77
C SER A 291 26.46 -8.31 -28.32
N GLU A 292 27.23 -7.48 -29.02
CA GLU A 292 27.32 -6.03 -28.75
C GLU A 292 25.93 -5.36 -28.74
N THR A 293 25.03 -5.80 -29.63
CA THR A 293 23.65 -5.30 -29.71
C THR A 293 22.74 -5.79 -28.60
N ALA A 294 23.04 -6.93 -27.97
CA ALA A 294 22.25 -7.49 -26.87
C ALA A 294 22.75 -7.02 -25.50
N LEU A 295 24.04 -6.73 -25.37
CA LEU A 295 24.68 -6.32 -24.12
C LEU A 295 24.10 -5.00 -23.59
N ILE A 296 23.62 -5.01 -22.35
CA ILE A 296 23.39 -3.80 -21.55
C ILE A 296 24.60 -3.69 -20.62
N PRO A 297 25.52 -2.73 -20.85
CA PRO A 297 26.75 -2.66 -20.09
C PRO A 297 26.46 -2.15 -18.67
N LEU A 298 27.08 -2.74 -17.64
CA LEU A 298 26.91 -2.30 -16.25
C LEU A 298 27.31 -0.85 -16.00
N SER A 299 28.09 -0.24 -16.90
CA SER A 299 28.49 1.16 -16.82
C SER A 299 27.31 2.14 -16.84
N VAL A 300 26.13 1.72 -17.32
CA VAL A 300 24.91 2.56 -17.30
C VAL A 300 24.32 2.74 -15.91
N MET A 301 24.75 1.92 -14.95
CA MET A 301 24.38 1.98 -13.53
C MET A 301 25.62 2.16 -12.64
N GLU A 302 26.73 2.64 -13.20
CA GLU A 302 27.94 2.91 -12.42
C GLU A 302 27.78 4.21 -11.64
N SER A 303 28.10 4.16 -10.35
CA SER A 303 28.36 5.36 -9.56
C SER A 303 29.85 5.50 -9.29
N THR A 304 30.35 6.73 -9.28
CA THR A 304 31.71 7.07 -8.84
C THR A 304 31.77 7.31 -7.33
N ASP A 305 30.62 7.38 -6.66
CA ASP A 305 30.52 7.63 -5.23
C ASP A 305 30.95 6.41 -4.42
N LYS A 306 31.60 6.67 -3.28
CA LYS A 306 32.12 5.64 -2.37
C LYS A 306 31.21 5.54 -1.16
N VAL A 307 30.26 4.61 -1.19
CA VAL A 307 29.30 4.35 -0.10
C VAL A 307 29.60 3.05 0.67
N GLY A 308 30.82 2.53 0.51
CA GLY A 308 31.14 1.17 0.95
C GLY A 308 30.27 0.12 0.24
N ARG A 309 30.38 -1.13 0.67
CA ARG A 309 29.48 -2.19 0.20
C ARG A 309 28.78 -2.84 1.39
N PHE A 310 27.47 -2.74 1.39
CA PHE A 310 26.59 -3.38 2.35
C PHE A 310 26.58 -4.89 2.14
N LYS A 311 26.38 -5.62 3.23
CA LYS A 311 26.32 -7.07 3.21
C LYS A 311 24.97 -7.56 3.71
N ASP A 312 24.34 -8.45 2.96
CA ASP A 312 23.15 -9.12 3.46
C ASP A 312 23.53 -10.16 4.54
N ILE A 313 23.15 -9.88 5.77
CA ILE A 313 23.44 -10.68 6.96
C ILE A 313 22.22 -11.44 7.49
N ALA A 314 21.04 -11.24 6.89
CA ALA A 314 19.79 -11.85 7.36
C ALA A 314 19.86 -13.38 7.52
N PRO A 315 20.46 -14.16 6.59
CA PRO A 315 20.54 -15.63 6.73
C PRO A 315 21.44 -16.08 7.88
N GLY A 316 22.46 -15.30 8.20
CA GLY A 316 23.35 -15.56 9.32
C GLY A 316 22.62 -15.44 10.67
N LEU A 317 21.68 -14.50 10.73
CA LEU A 317 20.94 -14.11 11.94
C LEU A 317 19.58 -14.80 12.08
N GLY A 318 19.04 -15.38 11.00
CA GLY A 318 17.68 -15.92 10.99
C GLY A 318 16.59 -14.85 10.85
N LEU A 319 16.96 -13.70 10.26
CA LEU A 319 16.04 -12.61 9.92
C LEU A 319 15.42 -12.78 8.51
N ASP A 320 15.87 -13.78 7.76
CA ASP A 320 15.54 -14.09 6.37
C ASP A 320 14.24 -14.90 6.25
N ALA A 321 13.18 -14.51 6.97
CA ALA A 321 11.89 -15.20 6.86
C ALA A 321 11.37 -15.23 5.40
N PHE A 322 10.82 -16.37 5.01
CA PHE A 322 10.35 -16.65 3.65
C PHE A 322 8.84 -16.42 3.53
N ASN A 323 8.44 -15.22 3.14
CA ASN A 323 7.03 -14.80 3.17
C ASN A 323 6.62 -14.06 1.89
N LEU A 324 5.31 -13.79 1.75
CA LEU A 324 4.77 -12.86 0.75
C LEU A 324 5.01 -11.40 1.16
N ALA A 325 4.69 -10.45 0.29
CA ALA A 325 4.78 -9.00 0.54
C ALA A 325 4.25 -8.61 1.92
N GLY A 326 4.87 -7.66 2.61
CA GLY A 326 4.43 -7.21 3.94
C GLY A 326 5.10 -5.91 4.36
N GLY A 327 4.77 -5.45 5.56
CA GLY A 327 5.44 -4.31 6.18
C GLY A 327 6.54 -4.74 7.13
N ALA A 328 7.38 -3.79 7.51
CA ALA A 328 8.45 -3.98 8.49
C ALA A 328 8.54 -2.78 9.44
N ILE A 329 8.77 -3.05 10.71
CA ILE A 329 9.07 -2.06 11.73
C ILE A 329 10.41 -2.44 12.38
N MET A 330 11.28 -1.46 12.60
CA MET A 330 12.49 -1.62 13.39
C MET A 330 12.46 -0.62 14.57
N ASP A 331 12.42 -1.11 15.81
CA ASP A 331 12.45 -0.24 17.00
C ASP A 331 12.81 -1.00 18.29
N ASP A 332 13.15 -0.28 19.37
CA ASP A 332 13.48 -0.82 20.71
C ASP A 332 12.19 -1.13 21.50
N PHE A 333 11.50 -2.24 21.14
CA PHE A 333 10.17 -2.57 21.67
C PHE A 333 10.17 -2.92 23.16
N ASP A 334 11.23 -3.53 23.69
CA ASP A 334 11.29 -3.90 25.10
C ASP A 334 12.17 -2.97 25.96
N ASN A 335 12.64 -1.86 25.36
CA ASN A 335 13.44 -0.81 25.98
C ASN A 335 14.78 -1.33 26.57
N ASP A 336 15.35 -2.39 26.00
CA ASP A 336 16.64 -2.94 26.41
C ASP A 336 17.83 -2.22 25.75
N GLY A 337 17.56 -1.47 24.68
CA GLY A 337 18.55 -0.71 23.93
C GLY A 337 19.09 -1.32 22.66
N PHE A 338 18.48 -2.40 22.20
CA PHE A 338 18.77 -3.01 20.92
C PHE A 338 17.52 -2.96 20.05
N LEU A 339 17.69 -2.59 18.78
CA LEU A 339 16.56 -2.52 17.87
C LEU A 339 16.08 -3.93 17.52
N ASP A 340 14.79 -4.16 17.72
CA ASP A 340 14.04 -5.33 17.32
C ASP A 340 13.44 -5.14 15.93
N ILE A 341 13.03 -6.24 15.29
CA ILE A 341 12.34 -6.19 13.98
C ILE A 341 11.03 -6.95 14.07
N ILE A 342 9.93 -6.30 13.67
CA ILE A 342 8.63 -6.94 13.49
C ILE A 342 8.21 -6.83 12.03
N THR A 343 7.72 -7.92 11.45
CA THR A 343 7.23 -7.96 10.06
C THR A 343 5.82 -8.51 9.98
N SER A 344 5.08 -8.04 8.97
CA SER A 344 3.80 -8.62 8.57
C SER A 344 3.93 -9.39 7.26
N THR A 345 2.85 -10.05 6.84
CA THR A 345 2.80 -10.71 5.54
C THR A 345 1.43 -10.63 4.90
N TRP A 346 1.40 -10.59 3.57
CA TRP A 346 0.23 -10.67 2.74
C TRP A 346 -0.44 -12.04 2.82
N HIS A 347 0.28 -13.08 3.25
CA HIS A 347 -0.28 -14.41 3.40
C HIS A 347 -1.35 -14.43 4.51
N HIS A 348 -2.59 -14.74 4.13
CA HIS A 348 -3.78 -14.58 4.98
C HIS A 348 -3.90 -15.57 6.15
N CYS A 349 -2.98 -16.53 6.27
CA CYS A 349 -2.95 -17.52 7.35
C CYS A 349 -1.65 -17.50 8.14
N GLU A 350 -0.65 -16.70 7.74
CA GLU A 350 0.61 -16.60 8.47
C GLU A 350 0.57 -15.43 9.43
N SER A 351 1.20 -15.59 10.58
CA SER A 351 1.25 -14.57 11.63
C SER A 351 2.23 -13.46 11.28
N LEU A 352 2.14 -12.35 12.02
CA LEU A 352 3.28 -11.45 12.19
C LEU A 352 4.50 -12.24 12.71
N LEU A 353 5.69 -11.72 12.47
CA LEU A 353 6.94 -12.26 13.00
C LEU A 353 7.65 -11.19 13.82
N TYR A 354 8.09 -11.54 15.03
CA TYR A 354 8.90 -10.70 15.90
C TYR A 354 10.28 -11.34 16.09
N PHE A 355 11.30 -10.69 15.54
CA PHE A 355 12.71 -10.97 15.75
C PHE A 355 13.26 -10.06 16.84
N HIS A 356 13.50 -10.62 18.01
CA HIS A 356 14.08 -9.92 19.15
C HIS A 356 15.60 -9.95 19.10
N ASN A 357 16.25 -8.79 19.27
CA ASN A 357 17.70 -8.64 19.30
C ASN A 357 18.24 -8.95 20.69
N ASN A 358 19.06 -9.99 20.84
CA ASN A 358 19.50 -10.45 22.15
C ASN A 358 20.64 -9.61 22.77
N GLY A 359 21.11 -8.55 22.10
CA GLY A 359 22.22 -7.70 22.58
C GLY A 359 23.60 -8.38 22.58
N ASP A 360 23.71 -9.52 21.88
CA ASP A 360 24.93 -10.32 21.73
C ASP A 360 25.26 -10.66 20.28
N GLY A 361 24.58 -10.03 19.32
CA GLY A 361 24.73 -10.27 17.88
C GLY A 361 23.90 -11.44 17.35
N THR A 362 22.92 -11.93 18.12
CA THR A 362 21.97 -12.97 17.73
C THR A 362 20.51 -12.50 17.86
N PHE A 363 19.60 -13.18 17.16
CA PHE A 363 18.17 -12.89 17.19
C PHE A 363 17.35 -14.12 17.56
N ASP A 364 16.33 -13.91 18.39
CA ASP A 364 15.34 -14.92 18.76
C ASP A 364 13.97 -14.60 18.15
N ASN A 365 13.20 -15.63 17.79
CA ASN A 365 11.81 -15.44 17.38
C ASN A 365 10.91 -15.36 18.62
N TRP A 366 10.41 -14.16 18.93
CA TRP A 366 9.53 -13.89 20.07
C TRP A 366 8.04 -13.92 19.71
N THR A 367 7.66 -14.28 18.49
CA THR A 367 6.26 -14.22 18.01
C THR A 367 5.26 -14.88 18.96
N GLU A 368 5.56 -16.10 19.45
CA GLU A 368 4.69 -16.79 20.40
C GLU A 368 4.73 -16.13 21.79
N LYS A 369 5.94 -15.82 22.28
CA LYS A 369 6.15 -15.16 23.58
C LYS A 369 5.39 -13.83 23.66
N ALA A 370 5.40 -13.06 22.57
CA ALA A 370 4.76 -11.76 22.44
C ALA A 370 3.25 -11.83 22.14
N ASN A 371 2.66 -13.03 22.06
CA ASN A 371 1.24 -13.25 21.77
C ASN A 371 0.80 -12.77 20.36
N LEU A 372 1.67 -12.92 19.36
CA LEU A 372 1.41 -12.46 17.98
C LEU A 372 0.96 -13.57 17.01
N LEU A 373 0.96 -14.84 17.42
CA LEU A 373 0.61 -15.98 16.55
C LEU A 373 -0.79 -15.90 15.92
N GLN A 374 -1.76 -15.26 16.58
CA GLN A 374 -3.13 -15.12 16.07
C GLN A 374 -3.33 -13.87 15.21
N GLN A 375 -2.32 -13.00 15.11
CA GLN A 375 -2.35 -11.81 14.28
C GLN A 375 -1.86 -12.17 12.89
N VAL A 376 -2.79 -12.62 12.04
CA VAL A 376 -2.47 -13.12 10.69
C VAL A 376 -2.62 -12.06 9.62
N GLY A 377 -1.89 -12.23 8.52
CA GLY A 377 -1.93 -11.30 7.40
C GLY A 377 -1.39 -9.90 7.76
N GLY A 378 -1.67 -8.92 6.90
CA GLY A 378 -1.20 -7.55 7.07
C GLY A 378 -0.25 -7.17 5.94
N LEU A 379 -0.69 -6.23 5.10
CA LEU A 379 0.16 -5.77 4.00
C LEU A 379 1.16 -4.70 4.46
N ASN A 380 0.80 -3.96 5.52
CA ASN A 380 1.63 -2.92 6.10
C ASN A 380 1.39 -2.85 7.63
N ILE A 381 2.39 -2.38 8.36
CA ILE A 381 2.39 -2.20 9.81
C ILE A 381 3.14 -0.91 10.19
N ASN A 382 2.70 -0.24 11.26
CA ASN A 382 3.35 0.96 11.82
C ASN A 382 3.43 0.86 13.35
N GLN A 383 4.50 1.36 13.98
CA GLN A 383 4.55 1.55 15.44
C GLN A 383 4.06 2.93 15.90
N ALA A 384 3.56 2.99 17.12
CA ALA A 384 3.28 4.21 17.88
C ALA A 384 3.05 3.88 19.36
N ASP A 385 3.30 4.82 20.27
CA ASP A 385 2.80 4.76 21.65
C ASP A 385 1.46 5.53 21.69
N TYR A 386 0.35 4.86 21.37
CA TYR A 386 -0.93 5.57 21.16
C TYR A 386 -1.59 6.01 22.47
N ASN A 387 -1.19 5.42 23.59
CA ASN A 387 -1.76 5.66 24.92
C ASN A 387 -0.79 6.37 25.89
N ASN A 388 0.38 6.82 25.39
CA ASN A 388 1.41 7.57 26.11
C ASN A 388 1.99 6.84 27.34
N ASP A 389 1.98 5.51 27.35
CA ASP A 389 2.44 4.69 28.48
C ASP A 389 3.95 4.35 28.43
N GLY A 390 4.63 4.74 27.36
CA GLY A 390 6.06 4.51 27.15
C GLY A 390 6.40 3.19 26.47
N LEU A 391 5.40 2.43 26.05
CA LEU A 391 5.54 1.16 25.32
C LEU A 391 5.06 1.33 23.88
N LEU A 392 5.73 0.69 22.93
CA LEU A 392 5.40 0.83 21.51
C LEU A 392 4.34 -0.19 21.10
N ASP A 393 3.21 0.31 20.61
CA ASP A 393 2.09 -0.45 20.07
C ASP A 393 2.22 -0.63 18.55
N ILE A 394 1.43 -1.55 17.99
CA ILE A 394 1.51 -1.90 16.55
C ILE A 394 0.14 -1.76 15.89
N LEU A 395 0.08 -1.00 14.80
CA LEU A 395 -1.05 -0.96 13.89
C LEU A 395 -0.81 -1.92 12.72
N VAL A 396 -1.79 -2.77 12.40
CA VAL A 396 -1.75 -3.70 11.27
C VAL A 396 -2.84 -3.38 10.26
N LEU A 397 -2.44 -3.09 9.01
CA LEU A 397 -3.33 -2.67 7.92
C LEU A 397 -3.62 -3.82 6.95
N ARG A 398 -4.89 -3.99 6.58
CA ARG A 398 -5.37 -5.13 5.78
C ARG A 398 -6.32 -4.74 4.65
N GLY A 399 -6.52 -5.68 3.75
CA GLY A 399 -7.53 -5.62 2.70
C GLY A 399 -7.03 -5.08 1.37
N ALA A 400 -6.33 -3.94 1.38
CA ALA A 400 -5.71 -3.34 0.19
C ALA A 400 -6.57 -3.47 -1.10
N TRP A 401 -5.96 -3.82 -2.24
CA TRP A 401 -6.61 -3.87 -3.55
C TRP A 401 -7.61 -5.02 -3.75
N MET A 402 -8.00 -5.74 -2.69
CA MET A 402 -9.00 -6.82 -2.77
C MET A 402 -10.45 -6.31 -2.89
N GLY A 403 -10.64 -4.99 -2.87
CA GLY A 403 -11.89 -4.31 -3.18
C GLY A 403 -13.01 -4.65 -2.19
N ARG A 404 -14.26 -4.35 -2.57
CA ARG A 404 -15.41 -4.45 -1.64
C ARG A 404 -15.66 -5.84 -1.07
N LYS A 405 -15.47 -6.88 -1.87
CA LYS A 405 -15.85 -8.25 -1.48
C LYS A 405 -14.84 -8.83 -0.49
N TYR A 406 -13.54 -8.73 -0.78
CA TYR A 406 -12.50 -9.42 -0.02
C TYR A 406 -11.56 -8.48 0.76
N GLY A 407 -11.60 -7.17 0.49
CA GLY A 407 -10.75 -6.17 1.14
C GLY A 407 -11.32 -5.57 2.42
N ARG A 408 -12.55 -5.92 2.82
CA ARG A 408 -13.14 -5.44 4.08
C ARG A 408 -12.70 -6.33 5.24
N GLN A 409 -11.40 -6.28 5.53
CA GLN A 409 -10.73 -7.07 6.56
C GLN A 409 -10.52 -6.21 7.81
N PRO A 410 -10.71 -6.74 9.03
CA PRO A 410 -10.41 -5.99 10.24
C PRO A 410 -8.91 -5.68 10.34
N ASN A 411 -8.58 -4.42 10.55
CA ASN A 411 -7.25 -4.00 11.00
C ASN A 411 -7.05 -4.43 12.46
N SER A 412 -5.80 -4.36 12.93
CA SER A 412 -5.47 -4.59 14.34
C SER A 412 -4.75 -3.38 14.93
N LEU A 413 -5.16 -2.91 16.11
CA LEU A 413 -4.34 -2.11 17.01
C LEU A 413 -3.92 -3.02 18.16
N LEU A 414 -2.62 -3.30 18.24
CA LEU A 414 -2.01 -4.22 19.19
C LEU A 414 -1.30 -3.40 20.26
N ARG A 415 -1.91 -3.30 21.44
CA ARG A 415 -1.31 -2.61 22.57
C ARG A 415 -0.24 -3.46 23.23
N GLN A 416 0.96 -2.93 23.43
CA GLN A 416 1.98 -3.62 24.19
C GLN A 416 1.63 -3.60 25.69
N ASN A 417 1.92 -4.71 26.38
CA ASN A 417 1.78 -4.83 27.81
C ASN A 417 3.16 -4.73 28.48
N PRO A 418 3.25 -4.34 29.76
CA PRO A 418 4.52 -4.25 30.48
C PRO A 418 5.34 -5.55 30.58
N ASP A 419 4.76 -6.70 30.24
CA ASP A 419 5.44 -7.99 30.19
C ASP A 419 5.99 -8.35 28.80
N GLY A 420 5.91 -7.42 27.83
CA GLY A 420 6.35 -7.59 26.45
C GLY A 420 5.34 -8.31 25.54
N THR A 421 4.16 -8.68 26.05
CA THR A 421 3.09 -9.29 25.23
C THR A 421 2.21 -8.22 24.57
N PHE A 422 1.52 -8.58 23.48
CA PHE A 422 0.58 -7.69 22.82
C PHE A 422 -0.88 -8.12 23.02
N THR A 423 -1.77 -7.13 23.19
CA THR A 423 -3.22 -7.29 23.27
C THR A 423 -3.89 -6.59 22.10
N ASP A 424 -4.71 -7.31 21.33
CA ASP A 424 -5.57 -6.67 20.32
C ASP A 424 -6.68 -5.87 21.02
N VAL A 425 -6.60 -4.55 20.93
CA VAL A 425 -7.54 -3.60 21.54
C VAL A 425 -8.39 -2.89 20.49
N THR A 426 -8.38 -3.36 19.24
CA THR A 426 -9.00 -2.65 18.10
C THR A 426 -10.47 -2.30 18.34
N LYS A 427 -11.20 -3.21 18.99
CA LYS A 427 -12.62 -3.03 19.26
C LYS A 427 -12.84 -2.06 20.41
N GLU A 428 -12.10 -2.23 21.49
CA GLU A 428 -12.10 -1.37 22.67
C GLU A 428 -11.73 0.07 22.32
N ALA A 429 -10.77 0.22 21.40
CA ALA A 429 -10.32 1.51 20.87
C ALA A 429 -11.32 2.16 19.89
N GLY A 430 -12.38 1.45 19.47
CA GLY A 430 -13.37 1.98 18.52
C GLY A 430 -12.98 1.92 17.03
N LEU A 431 -11.88 1.25 16.70
CA LEU A 431 -11.34 1.16 15.33
C LEU A 431 -11.93 -0.01 14.51
N ARG A 432 -12.67 -0.92 15.14
CA ARG A 432 -13.14 -2.17 14.50
C ARG A 432 -14.39 -2.00 13.62
N GLU A 433 -15.23 -1.02 13.90
CA GLU A 433 -16.59 -0.95 13.31
C GLU A 433 -16.58 -0.83 11.78
N LYS A 434 -15.58 -0.12 11.22
CA LYS A 434 -15.46 0.14 9.79
C LYS A 434 -14.17 -0.45 9.22
N ALA A 435 -14.24 -1.70 8.78
CA ALA A 435 -13.17 -2.35 8.04
C ALA A 435 -13.25 -2.00 6.54
N PHE A 436 -12.49 -0.98 6.13
CA PHE A 436 -12.29 -0.61 4.73
C PHE A 436 -10.96 -1.17 4.20
N PRO A 437 -10.86 -1.48 2.90
CA PRO A 437 -9.59 -1.89 2.33
C PRO A 437 -8.60 -0.73 2.39
N CYS A 438 -7.46 -0.96 3.06
CA CYS A 438 -6.40 0.03 3.21
C CYS A 438 -5.02 -0.62 3.16
N LEU A 439 -4.00 0.23 3.01
CA LEU A 439 -2.59 -0.13 3.12
C LEU A 439 -1.70 1.02 3.63
N ALA A 440 -2.24 2.22 3.79
CA ALA A 440 -1.51 3.38 4.25
C ALA A 440 -2.23 4.00 5.45
N ALA A 441 -1.45 4.30 6.49
CA ALA A 441 -1.86 5.07 7.63
C ALA A 441 -0.63 5.77 8.22
N ALA A 442 -0.84 6.82 8.99
CA ALA A 442 0.22 7.49 9.73
C ALA A 442 -0.33 8.12 11.02
N TRP A 443 0.51 8.19 12.03
CA TRP A 443 0.23 8.77 13.34
C TRP A 443 0.73 10.22 13.41
N ALA A 444 -0.05 11.10 14.03
CA ALA A 444 0.36 12.46 14.39
C ALA A 444 -0.58 13.01 15.47
N ASP A 445 -0.09 13.96 16.24
CA ASP A 445 -0.89 14.77 17.16
C ASP A 445 -1.37 16.01 16.39
N TYR A 446 -2.52 15.94 15.72
CA TYR A 446 -2.93 16.99 14.77
C TYR A 446 -3.56 18.21 15.44
N ASP A 447 -4.04 18.07 16.68
CA ASP A 447 -4.63 19.15 17.45
C ASP A 447 -3.76 19.60 18.64
N ASN A 448 -2.51 19.09 18.69
CA ASN A 448 -1.48 19.49 19.64
C ASN A 448 -1.92 19.27 21.10
N ASP A 449 -2.68 18.20 21.36
CA ASP A 449 -3.23 17.87 22.68
C ASP A 449 -2.36 16.89 23.49
N GLY A 450 -1.29 16.38 22.87
CA GLY A 450 -0.35 15.44 23.45
C GLY A 450 -0.67 13.98 23.16
N ASN A 451 -1.79 13.65 22.52
CA ASN A 451 -2.17 12.29 22.18
C ASN A 451 -2.01 12.05 20.67
N LEU A 452 -1.52 10.87 20.30
CA LEU A 452 -1.41 10.53 18.88
C LEU A 452 -2.78 10.18 18.30
N ASP A 453 -3.14 10.91 17.25
CA ASP A 453 -4.26 10.61 16.37
C ASP A 453 -3.82 9.76 15.18
N LEU A 454 -4.79 9.20 14.46
CA LEU A 454 -4.54 8.27 13.37
C LEU A 454 -5.30 8.64 12.11
N TYR A 455 -4.60 8.83 10.99
CA TYR A 455 -5.23 8.87 9.67
C TYR A 455 -5.06 7.54 8.95
N ILE A 456 -6.17 6.93 8.51
CA ILE A 456 -6.18 5.74 7.65
C ILE A 456 -6.63 6.12 6.24
N GLY A 457 -5.75 5.88 5.28
CA GLY A 457 -5.99 6.05 3.85
C GLY A 457 -6.67 4.83 3.24
N ASN A 458 -7.95 4.97 2.89
CA ASN A 458 -8.76 3.88 2.34
C ASN A 458 -8.81 3.88 0.80
N GLU A 459 -9.05 2.72 0.20
CA GLU A 459 -9.00 2.54 -1.25
C GLU A 459 -10.36 2.73 -1.95
N SER A 460 -10.72 3.96 -2.30
CA SER A 460 -11.94 4.20 -3.08
C SER A 460 -11.74 3.94 -4.59
N PHE A 461 -12.64 3.15 -5.18
CA PHE A 461 -12.69 2.92 -6.65
C PHE A 461 -13.88 3.65 -7.28
N PRO A 462 -13.78 4.94 -7.66
CA PRO A 462 -14.94 5.73 -8.11
C PRO A 462 -15.52 5.36 -9.50
N LYS A 463 -15.30 4.14 -10.04
CA LYS A 463 -15.94 3.71 -11.29
C LYS A 463 -17.43 3.40 -11.06
N ARG A 464 -18.29 3.82 -12.00
CA ARG A 464 -19.76 3.73 -11.94
C ARG A 464 -20.27 2.47 -11.22
N GLY A 465 -20.87 2.66 -10.05
CA GLY A 465 -21.55 1.60 -9.27
C GLY A 465 -20.69 0.87 -8.24
N MET A 466 -19.40 1.21 -8.09
CA MET A 466 -18.52 0.63 -7.06
C MET A 466 -18.65 1.39 -5.73
N ALA A 467 -18.37 0.69 -4.62
CA ALA A 467 -18.37 1.28 -3.29
C ALA A 467 -17.22 2.29 -3.14
N THR A 468 -17.48 3.36 -2.40
CA THR A 468 -16.47 4.35 -1.99
C THR A 468 -16.15 4.12 -0.52
N PHE A 469 -14.86 4.11 -0.20
CA PHE A 469 -14.33 3.96 1.15
C PHE A 469 -13.54 5.24 1.46
N PRO A 470 -14.14 6.20 2.21
CA PRO A 470 -13.48 7.45 2.51
C PRO A 470 -12.28 7.23 3.45
N GLY A 471 -11.25 8.07 3.34
CA GLY A 471 -10.22 8.18 4.38
C GLY A 471 -10.85 8.53 5.74
N GLN A 472 -10.21 8.08 6.81
CA GLN A 472 -10.68 8.21 8.19
C GLN A 472 -9.61 8.91 9.03
N LEU A 473 -10.02 9.90 9.81
CA LEU A 473 -9.19 10.61 10.78
C LEU A 473 -9.77 10.29 12.14
N PHE A 474 -9.04 9.52 12.92
CA PHE A 474 -9.42 9.06 14.24
C PHE A 474 -8.77 9.96 15.27
N HIS A 475 -9.57 10.83 15.87
CA HIS A 475 -9.14 11.65 17.00
C HIS A 475 -9.04 10.78 18.26
N ASN A 476 -7.92 10.85 18.96
CA ASN A 476 -7.69 10.14 20.22
C ASN A 476 -8.36 10.88 21.38
N ASN A 477 -9.32 10.23 22.04
CA ASN A 477 -10.10 10.87 23.10
C ASN A 477 -9.33 11.00 24.43
N GLY A 478 -8.05 10.58 24.48
CA GLY A 478 -7.19 10.61 25.67
C GLY A 478 -7.47 9.50 26.70
N ASP A 479 -8.38 8.58 26.39
CA ASP A 479 -8.75 7.43 27.23
C ASP A 479 -8.47 6.07 26.57
N GLY A 480 -7.70 6.08 25.48
CA GLY A 480 -7.37 4.92 24.66
C GLY A 480 -8.45 4.56 23.64
N THR A 481 -9.48 5.40 23.46
CA THR A 481 -10.51 5.25 22.43
C THR A 481 -10.41 6.34 21.35
N PHE A 482 -10.98 6.08 20.18
CA PHE A 482 -10.93 6.97 19.03
C PHE A 482 -12.31 7.37 18.50
N THR A 483 -12.40 8.57 17.94
CA THR A 483 -13.57 9.09 17.23
C THR A 483 -13.22 9.43 15.78
N ASP A 484 -13.93 8.85 14.80
CA ASP A 484 -13.75 9.22 13.38
C ASP A 484 -14.34 10.62 13.09
N VAL A 485 -13.46 11.60 12.92
CA VAL A 485 -13.77 13.02 12.67
C VAL A 485 -13.49 13.45 11.23
N ALA A 486 -13.12 12.55 10.31
CA ALA A 486 -12.65 12.89 8.96
C ALA A 486 -13.57 13.87 8.21
N ARG A 487 -14.89 13.65 8.30
CA ARG A 487 -15.89 14.51 7.65
C ARG A 487 -15.93 15.91 8.28
N GLN A 488 -15.89 15.98 9.61
CA GLN A 488 -15.93 17.24 10.33
C GLN A 488 -14.66 18.06 10.08
N ALA A 489 -13.51 17.39 10.08
CA ALA A 489 -12.20 17.96 9.82
C ALA A 489 -11.99 18.34 8.34
N GLY A 490 -12.82 17.84 7.40
CA GLY A 490 -12.72 18.16 5.97
C GLY A 490 -11.74 17.27 5.18
N VAL A 491 -11.29 16.15 5.76
CA VAL A 491 -10.27 15.25 5.20
C VAL A 491 -10.85 13.90 4.73
N GLU A 492 -12.16 13.84 4.45
CA GLU A 492 -12.86 12.66 3.93
C GLU A 492 -12.47 12.36 2.47
N ASN A 493 -11.22 11.95 2.25
CA ASN A 493 -10.67 11.69 0.92
C ASN A 493 -11.30 10.43 0.31
N ARG A 494 -12.03 10.58 -0.80
CA ARG A 494 -12.69 9.49 -1.54
C ARG A 494 -11.93 9.11 -2.80
N ALA A 495 -10.63 8.84 -2.64
CA ALA A 495 -9.73 8.47 -3.72
C ALA A 495 -9.02 7.14 -3.45
N TYR A 496 -8.27 6.64 -4.42
CA TYR A 496 -7.52 5.39 -4.30
C TYR A 496 -6.19 5.62 -3.57
N VAL A 497 -6.21 5.73 -2.24
CA VAL A 497 -5.05 6.13 -1.44
C VAL A 497 -3.92 5.08 -1.49
N ARG A 498 -2.66 5.56 -1.54
CA ARG A 498 -1.44 4.74 -1.51
C ARG A 498 -0.38 5.18 -0.52
N GLY A 499 -0.39 6.44 -0.09
CA GLY A 499 0.54 6.98 0.89
C GLY A 499 -0.16 8.04 1.74
N VAL A 500 0.19 8.10 3.01
CA VAL A 500 -0.35 9.02 4.02
C VAL A 500 0.84 9.47 4.85
N ASN A 501 1.06 10.78 4.96
CA ASN A 501 2.18 11.33 5.72
C ASN A 501 1.77 12.62 6.42
N TRP A 502 2.34 12.83 7.60
CA TRP A 502 2.18 14.04 8.38
C TRP A 502 3.47 14.86 8.37
N GLY A 503 3.33 16.18 8.46
CA GLY A 503 4.45 17.09 8.67
C GLY A 503 3.99 18.54 8.67
N ASP A 504 4.48 19.31 9.63
CA ASP A 504 4.35 20.78 9.71
C ASP A 504 5.20 21.42 8.60
N TYR A 505 4.65 21.51 7.39
CA TYR A 505 5.43 21.92 6.22
C TYR A 505 5.56 23.44 6.11
N ASP A 506 4.66 24.21 6.70
CA ASP A 506 4.69 25.67 6.68
C ASP A 506 5.20 26.30 7.99
N ASN A 507 5.71 25.47 8.91
CA ASN A 507 6.33 25.86 10.18
C ASN A 507 5.38 26.67 11.07
N ASP A 508 4.07 26.44 11.00
CA ASP A 508 3.08 27.11 11.82
C ASP A 508 2.84 26.43 13.18
N GLY A 509 3.38 25.22 13.34
CA GLY A 509 3.35 24.42 14.56
C GLY A 509 2.25 23.36 14.58
N ASP A 510 1.38 23.31 13.57
CA ASP A 510 0.32 22.31 13.45
C ASP A 510 0.71 21.25 12.40
N GLN A 511 0.40 19.97 12.65
CA GLN A 511 0.73 18.92 11.70
C GLN A 511 -0.21 18.95 10.48
N ASP A 512 0.34 19.01 9.28
CA ASP A 512 -0.40 18.92 8.01
C ASP A 512 -0.39 17.52 7.43
N LEU A 513 -1.37 17.22 6.57
CA LEU A 513 -1.58 15.87 6.04
C LEU A 513 -1.43 15.82 4.51
N TYR A 514 -0.44 15.06 4.03
CA TYR A 514 -0.31 14.72 2.61
C TYR A 514 -0.87 13.34 2.30
N VAL A 515 -1.67 13.23 1.23
CA VAL A 515 -2.26 11.97 0.78
C VAL A 515 -1.99 11.73 -0.71
N SER A 516 -1.23 10.66 -0.99
CA SER A 516 -0.98 10.16 -2.35
C SER A 516 -2.15 9.32 -2.84
N ASN A 517 -2.63 9.61 -4.05
CA ASN A 517 -3.78 8.97 -4.68
C ASN A 517 -3.43 8.34 -6.04
N LEU A 518 -3.69 7.04 -6.19
CA LEU A 518 -3.41 6.32 -7.43
C LEU A 518 -4.46 6.61 -8.51
N GLY A 519 -4.08 7.39 -9.52
CA GLY A 519 -4.90 7.72 -10.67
C GLY A 519 -5.88 8.87 -10.43
N GLN A 520 -5.72 9.61 -9.34
CA GLN A 520 -6.49 10.79 -8.95
C GLN A 520 -5.53 11.86 -8.40
N PRO A 521 -5.92 13.16 -8.35
CA PRO A 521 -5.09 14.18 -7.74
C PRO A 521 -4.73 13.84 -6.29
N ASN A 522 -3.48 14.08 -5.90
CA ASN A 522 -3.02 14.04 -4.52
C ASN A 522 -3.62 15.20 -3.72
N ARG A 523 -3.55 15.09 -2.39
CA ARG A 523 -4.09 16.07 -1.43
C ARG A 523 -2.96 16.57 -0.53
N LEU A 524 -3.00 17.84 -0.19
CA LEU A 524 -2.21 18.46 0.86
C LEU A 524 -3.22 19.23 1.71
N TYR A 525 -3.60 18.63 2.82
CA TYR A 525 -4.53 19.20 3.77
C TYR A 525 -3.73 20.02 4.77
N ARG A 526 -3.74 21.34 4.60
CA ARG A 526 -3.16 22.25 5.58
C ARG A 526 -4.07 22.32 6.80
N ASN A 527 -3.52 22.12 7.98
CA ASN A 527 -4.22 22.32 9.24
C ASN A 527 -4.54 23.82 9.41
N ASN A 528 -5.66 24.16 10.04
CA ASN A 528 -6.01 25.57 10.29
C ASN A 528 -5.92 25.93 11.78
N GLY A 529 -5.32 25.07 12.62
CA GLY A 529 -5.17 25.25 14.06
C GLY A 529 -6.46 25.19 14.87
N ASN A 530 -7.53 24.66 14.27
CA ASN A 530 -8.85 24.55 14.90
C ASN A 530 -9.52 23.18 14.69
N GLY A 531 -8.71 22.18 14.31
CA GLY A 531 -9.13 20.82 14.00
C GLY A 531 -9.86 20.65 12.66
N ALA A 532 -9.92 21.70 11.83
CA ALA A 532 -10.35 21.60 10.44
C ALA A 532 -9.19 21.85 9.47
N PHE A 533 -9.28 21.26 8.28
CA PHE A 533 -8.24 21.32 7.25
C PHE A 533 -8.73 21.97 5.97
N THR A 534 -7.79 22.54 5.22
CA THR A 534 -8.01 23.07 3.86
C THR A 534 -7.15 22.29 2.88
N ASP A 535 -7.74 21.71 1.83
CA ASP A 535 -6.95 21.11 0.74
C ASP A 535 -6.35 22.23 -0.12
N VAL A 536 -5.03 22.38 -0.05
CA VAL A 536 -4.24 23.39 -0.75
C VAL A 536 -3.32 22.78 -1.82
N ALA A 537 -3.49 21.50 -2.16
CA ALA A 537 -2.58 20.79 -3.07
C ALA A 537 -2.42 21.47 -4.43
N GLN A 538 -3.49 22.08 -4.93
CA GLN A 538 -3.51 22.72 -6.24
C GLN A 538 -2.77 24.07 -6.21
N GLU A 539 -2.98 24.83 -5.13
CA GLU A 539 -2.35 26.12 -4.83
C GLU A 539 -0.85 25.94 -4.57
N SER A 540 -0.47 24.93 -3.79
CA SER A 540 0.91 24.60 -3.45
C SER A 540 1.64 23.77 -4.52
N ALA A 541 1.02 23.55 -5.69
CA ALA A 541 1.59 22.85 -6.85
C ALA A 541 1.95 21.35 -6.67
N VAL A 542 1.42 20.69 -5.63
CA VAL A 542 1.70 19.28 -5.28
C VAL A 542 0.52 18.31 -5.53
N ALA A 543 -0.56 18.79 -6.16
CA ALA A 543 -1.75 17.99 -6.47
C ALA A 543 -1.51 16.83 -7.47
N ILE A 544 -0.41 16.85 -8.23
CA ILE A 544 -0.05 15.88 -9.30
C ILE A 544 -1.28 15.36 -10.08
N THR A 545 -1.59 16.03 -11.19
CA THR A 545 -2.78 15.73 -11.99
C THR A 545 -2.44 15.01 -13.30
N LYS A 546 -3.46 14.64 -14.10
CA LYS A 546 -3.25 13.92 -15.37
C LYS A 546 -2.31 14.72 -16.30
N PRO A 547 -1.46 14.04 -17.08
CA PRO A 547 -1.44 12.59 -17.33
C PRO A 547 -0.67 11.75 -16.29
N ASN A 548 0.00 12.37 -15.32
CA ASN A 548 0.97 11.73 -14.43
C ASN A 548 0.47 11.52 -12.98
N ASN A 549 -0.82 11.21 -12.82
CA ASN A 549 -1.48 11.23 -11.51
C ASN A 549 -1.54 9.87 -10.83
N ARG A 550 -0.59 8.98 -11.10
CA ARG A 550 -0.53 7.68 -10.44
C ARG A 550 0.70 7.67 -9.54
N THR A 551 0.47 7.90 -8.26
CA THR A 551 1.53 7.99 -7.25
C THR A 551 1.34 6.92 -6.17
N PHE A 552 2.38 6.69 -5.37
CA PHE A 552 2.38 5.67 -4.31
C PHE A 552 3.06 6.15 -3.02
N ALA A 553 4.31 5.79 -2.77
CA ALA A 553 5.05 6.25 -1.60
C ALA A 553 5.25 7.77 -1.65
N ALA A 554 5.21 8.42 -0.51
CA ALA A 554 5.53 9.83 -0.31
C ALA A 554 6.06 10.01 1.12
N TRP A 555 6.75 11.11 1.42
CA TRP A 555 7.11 11.52 2.79
C TRP A 555 7.57 12.99 2.81
N PHE A 556 7.56 13.56 4.02
CA PHE A 556 8.20 14.84 4.33
C PHE A 556 9.57 14.62 4.96
N TRP A 557 10.51 15.51 4.67
CA TRP A 557 11.86 15.54 5.26
C TRP A 557 12.51 16.91 4.98
N ASP A 558 13.71 17.18 5.47
CA ASP A 558 14.49 18.35 5.04
C ASP A 558 15.66 17.86 4.18
N VAL A 559 15.56 17.96 2.85
CA VAL A 559 16.51 17.30 1.95
C VAL A 559 17.81 18.08 1.77
N ASN A 560 17.75 19.39 2.03
CA ASN A 560 18.83 20.33 1.75
C ASN A 560 19.36 21.02 3.02
N ASN A 561 18.81 20.68 4.19
CA ASN A 561 19.09 21.26 5.50
C ASN A 561 18.83 22.77 5.58
N ASP A 562 17.73 23.25 5.00
CA ASP A 562 17.33 24.66 5.05
C ASP A 562 16.32 25.01 6.17
N GLY A 563 15.82 23.99 6.86
CA GLY A 563 14.87 24.09 7.96
C GLY A 563 13.40 24.00 7.53
N TRP A 564 13.11 23.71 6.26
CA TRP A 564 11.75 23.51 5.76
C TRP A 564 11.54 22.07 5.30
N LEU A 565 10.34 21.54 5.55
CA LEU A 565 10.01 20.19 5.07
C LEU A 565 9.71 20.22 3.58
N ASP A 566 10.51 19.50 2.82
CA ASP A 566 10.37 19.14 1.41
C ASP A 566 9.52 17.88 1.25
N LEU A 567 9.03 17.64 0.04
CA LEU A 567 8.13 16.53 -0.26
C LEU A 567 8.68 15.64 -1.37
N PHE A 568 8.88 14.36 -1.07
CA PHE A 568 9.10 13.32 -2.07
C PHE A 568 7.79 12.62 -2.42
N VAL A 569 7.58 12.33 -3.71
CA VAL A 569 6.44 11.50 -4.17
C VAL A 569 6.88 10.54 -5.26
N ALA A 570 6.67 9.25 -5.06
CA ALA A 570 6.96 8.24 -6.05
C ALA A 570 5.82 8.04 -7.06
N GLY A 571 6.16 8.07 -8.35
CA GLY A 571 5.29 7.63 -9.43
C GLY A 571 5.10 6.11 -9.46
N TYR A 572 3.86 5.68 -9.73
CA TYR A 572 3.47 4.27 -9.78
C TYR A 572 2.50 3.96 -10.93
N ALA A 573 3.07 3.61 -12.08
CA ALA A 573 2.33 3.14 -13.25
C ALA A 573 2.41 1.63 -13.42
N ARG A 574 1.55 1.09 -14.31
CA ARG A 574 1.82 -0.22 -14.92
C ARG A 574 3.02 -0.09 -15.85
N LEU A 575 4.22 -0.16 -15.29
CA LEU A 575 5.45 -0.21 -16.05
C LEU A 575 5.77 -1.64 -16.50
N THR A 576 6.59 -1.72 -17.54
CA THR A 576 7.21 -2.94 -18.03
C THR A 576 8.72 -2.86 -17.78
N VAL A 577 9.39 -4.01 -17.66
CA VAL A 577 10.85 -4.07 -17.57
C VAL A 577 11.53 -3.31 -18.71
N GLY A 578 10.95 -3.32 -19.91
CA GLY A 578 11.50 -2.58 -21.05
C GLY A 578 11.53 -1.06 -20.84
N GLN A 579 10.59 -0.49 -20.08
CA GLN A 579 10.61 0.93 -19.75
C GLN A 579 11.67 1.27 -18.70
N VAL A 580 11.88 0.40 -17.71
CA VAL A 580 12.97 0.55 -16.72
C VAL A 580 14.32 0.41 -17.41
N ALA A 581 14.48 -0.59 -18.28
CA ALA A 581 15.69 -0.78 -19.08
C ALA A 581 15.95 0.41 -20.02
N ALA A 582 14.91 0.98 -20.63
CA ALA A 582 15.02 2.20 -21.43
C ALA A 582 15.53 3.39 -20.59
N ASP A 583 15.01 3.57 -19.37
CA ASP A 583 15.45 4.63 -18.46
C ASP A 583 16.95 4.50 -18.11
N TYR A 584 17.40 3.29 -17.76
CA TYR A 584 18.83 3.01 -17.52
C TYR A 584 19.70 3.27 -18.75
N LEU A 585 19.19 3.02 -19.95
CA LEU A 585 19.89 3.29 -21.20
C LEU A 585 19.83 4.78 -21.64
N GLY A 586 19.18 5.65 -20.86
CA GLY A 586 18.96 7.06 -21.22
C GLY A 586 18.03 7.25 -22.42
N LEU A 587 17.19 6.24 -22.72
CA LEU A 587 16.23 6.26 -23.82
C LEU A 587 14.89 6.83 -23.34
N PRO A 588 14.12 7.52 -24.21
CA PRO A 588 12.79 8.00 -23.87
C PRO A 588 11.86 6.85 -23.48
N ALA A 589 11.29 6.92 -22.28
CA ALA A 589 10.32 5.96 -21.78
C ALA A 589 9.12 6.70 -21.16
N PRO A 590 7.88 6.45 -21.65
CA PRO A 590 6.69 6.99 -21.01
C PRO A 590 6.48 6.27 -19.67
N GLY A 591 6.04 6.99 -18.66
CA GLY A 591 5.78 6.41 -17.35
C GLY A 591 5.66 7.47 -16.26
N GLU A 592 5.29 7.00 -15.07
CA GLU A 592 5.16 7.81 -13.87
C GLU A 592 6.52 7.80 -13.17
N ARG A 593 7.11 8.97 -12.97
CA ARG A 593 8.47 9.15 -12.46
C ARG A 593 8.44 9.55 -10.99
N LEU A 594 9.59 9.54 -10.34
CA LEU A 594 9.73 10.15 -9.02
C LEU A 594 9.53 11.67 -9.12
N TRP A 595 9.11 12.28 -8.02
CA TRP A 595 8.97 13.72 -7.86
C TRP A 595 9.67 14.14 -6.58
N LEU A 596 10.39 15.26 -6.64
CA LEU A 596 10.93 15.93 -5.47
C LEU A 596 10.58 17.41 -5.54
N TYR A 597 9.96 17.88 -4.47
CA TYR A 597 9.45 19.23 -4.33
C TYR A 597 10.20 19.92 -3.19
N LEU A 598 10.95 20.98 -3.50
CA LEU A 598 11.51 21.82 -2.45
C LEU A 598 10.47 22.80 -1.93
N ASN A 599 10.42 22.95 -0.63
CA ASN A 599 9.64 24.00 0.00
C ASN A 599 10.37 25.34 -0.15
N ASP A 600 9.66 26.38 -0.61
CA ASP A 600 10.27 27.70 -0.81
C ASP A 600 10.25 28.59 0.44
N GLY A 601 9.80 28.05 1.58
CA GLY A 601 9.65 28.75 2.85
C GLY A 601 8.45 29.70 2.91
N THR A 602 7.55 29.63 1.93
CA THR A 602 6.31 30.42 1.89
C THR A 602 5.04 29.57 1.94
N GLY A 603 5.17 28.27 2.21
CA GLY A 603 4.08 27.30 2.16
C GLY A 603 3.76 26.83 0.73
N ASN A 604 4.67 27.05 -0.22
CA ASN A 604 4.57 26.55 -1.59
C ASN A 604 5.76 25.66 -1.92
N PHE A 605 5.59 24.86 -2.97
CA PHE A 605 6.61 23.92 -3.42
C PHE A 605 7.07 24.21 -4.85
N VAL A 606 8.35 23.94 -5.10
CA VAL A 606 8.99 23.98 -6.41
C VAL A 606 9.40 22.56 -6.80
N ASP A 607 8.91 22.07 -7.93
CA ASP A 607 9.38 20.81 -8.52
C ASP A 607 10.83 20.96 -8.97
N VAL A 608 11.73 20.24 -8.31
CA VAL A 608 13.19 20.22 -8.58
C VAL A 608 13.66 18.85 -9.06
N THR A 609 12.74 17.99 -9.52
CA THR A 609 13.00 16.58 -9.82
C THR A 609 14.17 16.40 -10.80
N ASN A 610 14.30 17.28 -11.80
CA ASN A 610 15.37 17.20 -12.80
C ASN A 610 16.70 17.70 -12.24
N GLU A 611 16.68 18.81 -11.52
CA GLU A 611 17.81 19.44 -10.84
C GLU A 611 18.45 18.47 -9.86
N MET A 612 17.59 17.76 -9.11
CA MET A 612 17.98 16.75 -8.13
C MET A 612 18.34 15.39 -8.75
N LYS A 613 18.25 15.23 -10.08
CA LYS A 613 18.56 14.00 -10.83
C LYS A 613 17.71 12.79 -10.40
N LEU A 614 16.46 13.03 -10.05
CA LEU A 614 15.50 12.00 -9.65
C LEU A 614 14.47 11.66 -10.72
N ASN A 615 14.58 12.25 -11.91
CA ASN A 615 13.64 12.03 -13.02
C ASN A 615 13.76 10.62 -13.64
N HIS A 616 13.50 9.57 -12.86
CA HIS A 616 13.71 8.16 -13.16
C HIS A 616 12.43 7.33 -12.98
N LEU A 617 12.37 6.17 -13.64
CA LEU A 617 11.25 5.22 -13.55
C LEU A 617 11.58 4.07 -12.59
N GLN A 618 11.13 4.16 -11.32
CA GLN A 618 11.49 3.17 -10.28
C GLN A 618 10.31 2.35 -9.70
N ILE A 619 9.07 2.86 -9.75
CA ILE A 619 7.85 2.22 -9.20
C ILE A 619 7.99 1.55 -7.82
N PRO A 620 8.44 2.28 -6.79
CA PRO A 620 8.46 1.73 -5.45
C PRO A 620 7.03 1.51 -4.93
N MET A 621 6.84 0.38 -4.23
CA MET A 621 5.74 0.22 -3.27
C MET A 621 6.22 0.57 -1.87
N ALA A 622 7.44 0.14 -1.55
CA ALA A 622 8.17 0.48 -0.34
C ALA A 622 9.12 1.64 -0.55
N ALA A 623 9.23 2.51 0.44
CA ALA A 623 10.31 3.47 0.46
C ALA A 623 10.54 4.00 1.87
N ASN A 624 11.79 4.16 2.27
CA ASN A 624 12.14 4.87 3.48
C ASN A 624 13.51 5.58 3.30
N TYR A 625 13.86 6.43 4.26
CA TYR A 625 15.06 7.26 4.23
C TYR A 625 15.87 7.15 5.52
N GLY A 626 17.14 7.52 5.43
CA GLY A 626 18.16 7.46 6.49
C GLY A 626 19.48 8.05 6.01
N ASP A 627 20.43 8.32 6.90
CA ASP A 627 21.76 8.86 6.59
C ASP A 627 22.78 7.71 6.56
N ILE A 628 23.07 7.17 5.38
CA ILE A 628 23.84 5.92 5.26
C ILE A 628 25.35 6.11 5.43
N ASP A 629 25.84 7.34 5.36
CA ASP A 629 27.26 7.63 5.52
C ASP A 629 27.55 8.72 6.55
N ASN A 630 26.56 9.02 7.39
CA ASN A 630 26.60 9.99 8.47
C ASN A 630 27.04 11.39 8.01
N ASP A 631 26.83 11.76 6.75
CA ASP A 631 27.24 13.07 6.22
C ASP A 631 26.26 14.20 6.56
N GLY A 632 25.17 13.89 7.25
CA GLY A 632 24.14 14.83 7.69
C GLY A 632 23.12 15.17 6.61
N PHE A 633 23.11 14.47 5.48
CA PHE A 633 22.09 14.60 4.44
C PHE A 633 21.39 13.25 4.24
N LEU A 634 20.06 13.24 4.41
CA LEU A 634 19.28 12.01 4.32
C LEU A 634 19.30 11.43 2.89
N ASP A 635 19.62 10.15 2.80
CA ASP A 635 19.59 9.25 1.66
C ASP A 635 18.29 8.45 1.64
N PHE A 636 18.07 7.61 0.63
CA PHE A 636 16.89 6.73 0.64
C PHE A 636 17.04 5.42 -0.13
N TYR A 637 16.21 4.45 0.25
CA TYR A 637 16.11 3.14 -0.38
C TYR A 637 14.67 2.85 -0.81
N LEU A 638 14.54 2.34 -2.03
CA LEU A 638 13.26 2.05 -2.69
C LEU A 638 13.12 0.55 -2.92
N GLY A 639 12.09 -0.05 -2.31
CA GLY A 639 11.62 -1.39 -2.66
C GLY A 639 10.80 -1.33 -3.94
N THR A 640 11.42 -1.72 -5.06
CA THR A 640 10.80 -1.70 -6.38
C THR A 640 10.07 -3.01 -6.64
N GLY A 641 9.05 -2.98 -7.49
CA GLY A 641 8.35 -4.20 -7.86
C GLY A 641 7.01 -3.99 -8.55
N ALA A 642 6.59 -5.01 -9.28
CA ALA A 642 5.25 -5.08 -9.85
C ALA A 642 4.74 -6.53 -9.87
N PRO A 643 3.42 -6.77 -9.92
CA PRO A 643 2.87 -8.12 -9.91
C PRO A 643 3.39 -9.10 -10.99
N PRO A 644 3.69 -8.69 -12.24
CA PRO A 644 4.18 -9.61 -13.27
C PRO A 644 5.48 -10.34 -12.88
N PHE A 645 5.55 -11.65 -13.16
CA PHE A 645 6.74 -12.47 -12.92
C PHE A 645 7.92 -12.16 -13.85
N ASP A 646 7.75 -11.32 -14.85
CA ASP A 646 8.89 -10.84 -15.63
C ASP A 646 9.52 -9.59 -15.04
N PHE A 647 8.93 -8.98 -14.00
CA PHE A 647 9.40 -7.76 -13.37
C PHE A 647 10.58 -8.03 -12.42
N ILE A 648 11.73 -8.36 -13.01
CA ILE A 648 13.00 -8.63 -12.34
C ILE A 648 13.89 -7.41 -12.54
N VAL A 649 13.80 -6.43 -11.65
CA VAL A 649 14.60 -5.19 -11.68
C VAL A 649 15.09 -4.92 -10.26
N PRO A 650 16.22 -4.22 -10.07
CA PRO A 650 16.76 -4.01 -8.73
C PRO A 650 15.88 -3.05 -7.91
N ASN A 651 15.76 -3.33 -6.62
CA ASN A 651 15.53 -2.31 -5.59
C ASN A 651 16.66 -1.27 -5.67
N VAL A 652 16.39 0.00 -5.41
CA VAL A 652 17.34 1.07 -5.71
C VAL A 652 17.65 1.95 -4.51
N MET A 653 18.92 2.30 -4.36
CA MET A 653 19.44 3.21 -3.33
C MET A 653 19.92 4.50 -3.97
N TYR A 654 19.57 5.63 -3.37
CA TYR A 654 20.00 6.94 -3.78
C TYR A 654 20.71 7.65 -2.64
N ARG A 655 21.93 8.09 -2.91
CA ARG A 655 22.72 8.92 -2.00
C ARG A 655 22.48 10.40 -2.28
N ASN A 656 22.21 11.20 -1.25
CA ASN A 656 22.12 12.66 -1.30
C ASN A 656 23.52 13.28 -1.36
N ILE A 657 23.74 14.21 -2.29
CA ILE A 657 25.03 14.88 -2.47
C ILE A 657 24.89 16.30 -1.97
N GLY A 658 25.06 16.47 -0.66
CA GLY A 658 25.12 17.78 -0.01
C GLY A 658 23.85 18.63 -0.19
N GLY A 659 22.68 18.00 -0.32
CA GLY A 659 21.41 18.69 -0.54
C GLY A 659 21.21 19.23 -1.96
N THR A 660 22.09 18.88 -2.91
CA THR A 660 22.07 19.47 -4.27
C THR A 660 21.55 18.54 -5.36
N CYS A 661 21.76 17.23 -5.21
CA CYS A 661 21.21 16.20 -6.09
C CYS A 661 21.38 14.81 -5.48
N PHE A 662 20.73 13.81 -6.08
CA PHE A 662 20.90 12.41 -5.72
C PHE A 662 21.74 11.64 -6.75
N ARG A 663 22.36 10.56 -6.28
CA ARG A 663 23.13 9.60 -7.08
C ARG A 663 22.61 8.19 -6.82
N ASN A 664 22.26 7.46 -7.87
CA ASN A 664 21.94 6.05 -7.73
C ASN A 664 23.24 5.28 -7.38
N VAL A 665 23.32 4.75 -6.16
CA VAL A 665 24.49 4.01 -5.65
C VAL A 665 24.24 2.52 -5.52
N THR A 666 23.08 2.03 -5.96
CA THR A 666 22.61 0.63 -5.85
C THR A 666 23.70 -0.42 -6.12
N LYS A 667 24.40 -0.28 -7.25
CA LYS A 667 25.48 -1.20 -7.66
C LYS A 667 26.69 -1.11 -6.73
N ALA A 668 27.11 0.10 -6.37
CA ALA A 668 28.29 0.35 -5.55
C ALA A 668 28.06 -0.14 -4.10
N ALA A 669 26.90 0.19 -3.54
CA ALA A 669 26.44 -0.24 -2.23
C ALA A 669 26.17 -1.76 -2.17
N GLY A 670 25.82 -2.40 -3.29
CA GLY A 670 25.55 -3.84 -3.32
C GLY A 670 24.17 -4.23 -2.77
N VAL A 671 23.19 -3.32 -2.84
CA VAL A 671 21.83 -3.49 -2.26
C VAL A 671 20.74 -3.72 -3.33
N GLY A 672 21.15 -4.03 -4.56
CA GLY A 672 20.27 -4.12 -5.74
C GLY A 672 19.42 -5.39 -5.80
N HIS A 673 18.62 -5.70 -4.78
CA HIS A 673 17.84 -6.92 -4.73
C HIS A 673 16.84 -7.02 -5.90
N LEU A 674 16.83 -8.14 -6.62
CA LEU A 674 16.07 -8.31 -7.88
C LEU A 674 14.61 -8.74 -7.71
N GLN A 675 14.21 -9.09 -6.48
CA GLN A 675 12.82 -9.41 -6.14
C GLN A 675 12.09 -8.22 -5.51
N LYS A 676 10.77 -8.32 -5.50
CA LYS A 676 9.83 -7.26 -5.14
C LYS A 676 10.03 -6.81 -3.68
N GLY A 677 10.54 -5.60 -3.47
CA GLY A 677 10.68 -5.01 -2.13
C GLY A 677 9.38 -4.36 -1.63
N HIS A 678 9.00 -4.62 -0.37
CA HIS A 678 7.77 -4.08 0.22
C HIS A 678 7.96 -3.35 1.55
N GLY A 679 8.66 -3.87 2.55
CA GLY A 679 8.84 -3.15 3.82
C GLY A 679 10.27 -2.69 3.99
N ILE A 680 10.54 -1.38 4.10
CA ILE A 680 11.89 -0.84 4.30
C ILE A 680 11.98 -0.10 5.64
N ALA A 681 12.96 -0.47 6.45
CA ALA A 681 13.26 0.20 7.72
C ALA A 681 14.77 0.45 7.83
N PHE A 682 15.13 1.64 8.31
CA PHE A 682 16.50 2.01 8.66
C PHE A 682 16.64 1.99 10.20
N GLY A 683 17.83 1.62 10.67
CA GLY A 683 18.19 1.69 12.08
C GLY A 683 19.60 1.16 12.34
N ASP A 684 20.26 1.70 13.36
CA ASP A 684 21.56 1.24 13.88
C ASP A 684 21.34 -0.05 14.68
N LEU A 685 21.33 -1.20 14.00
CA LEU A 685 20.94 -2.49 14.57
C LEU A 685 21.96 -2.99 15.60
N ASP A 686 23.23 -2.65 15.41
CA ASP A 686 24.36 -3.15 16.19
C ASP A 686 25.00 -2.10 17.10
N ASN A 687 24.41 -0.91 17.19
CA ASN A 687 24.82 0.22 18.03
C ASN A 687 26.27 0.69 17.73
N ASP A 688 26.71 0.62 16.48
CA ASP A 688 28.04 1.08 16.05
C ASP A 688 28.04 2.52 15.49
N GLY A 689 26.85 3.08 15.28
CA GLY A 689 26.64 4.46 14.90
C GLY A 689 26.36 4.71 13.42
N ASP A 690 26.23 3.65 12.61
CA ASP A 690 25.70 3.77 11.25
C ASP A 690 24.42 2.96 11.03
N GLN A 691 23.57 3.47 10.14
CA GLN A 691 22.27 2.86 9.91
C GLN A 691 22.38 1.67 8.97
N ASP A 692 21.81 0.55 9.40
CA ASP A 692 21.56 -0.63 8.58
C ASP A 692 20.20 -0.54 7.89
N ILE A 693 19.96 -1.46 6.93
CA ILE A 693 18.71 -1.48 6.17
C ILE A 693 18.07 -2.86 6.19
N PHE A 694 16.89 -2.94 6.81
CA PHE A 694 16.04 -4.12 6.69
C PHE A 694 15.09 -3.97 5.50
N ALA A 695 14.99 -5.01 4.67
CA ALA A 695 14.07 -5.08 3.56
C ALA A 695 13.22 -6.35 3.65
N GLN A 696 11.91 -6.17 3.81
CA GLN A 696 10.92 -7.22 3.61
C GLN A 696 10.71 -7.43 2.11
N ILE A 697 10.84 -8.68 1.68
CA ILE A 697 10.85 -9.05 0.26
C ILE A 697 9.78 -10.11 -0.01
N GLY A 698 9.08 -9.94 -1.13
CA GLY A 698 8.07 -10.88 -1.59
C GLY A 698 6.99 -10.16 -2.40
N GLY A 699 6.03 -10.88 -2.96
CA GLY A 699 4.95 -10.29 -3.76
C GLY A 699 3.56 -10.75 -3.36
N ALA A 700 2.61 -10.53 -4.27
CA ALA A 700 1.18 -10.73 -3.99
C ALA A 700 0.68 -12.15 -4.29
N PHE A 701 1.40 -12.91 -5.12
CA PHE A 701 1.05 -14.27 -5.49
C PHE A 701 1.82 -15.28 -4.64
N PRO A 702 1.28 -16.49 -4.38
CA PRO A 702 1.98 -17.53 -3.63
C PRO A 702 3.43 -17.81 -4.08
N ASP A 703 3.70 -17.80 -5.39
CA ASP A 703 5.06 -18.01 -5.93
C ASP A 703 5.94 -16.76 -5.94
N ASP A 704 5.44 -15.63 -5.42
CA ASP A 704 6.25 -14.43 -5.19
C ASP A 704 6.90 -14.42 -3.80
N ALA A 705 6.74 -15.46 -2.98
CA ALA A 705 7.35 -15.51 -1.66
C ALA A 705 8.89 -15.49 -1.77
N PHE A 706 9.54 -14.76 -0.86
CA PHE A 706 10.98 -14.62 -0.88
C PHE A 706 11.55 -14.38 0.53
N HIS A 707 12.86 -14.56 0.68
CA HIS A 707 13.59 -14.30 1.91
C HIS A 707 13.80 -12.79 2.10
N ASN A 708 13.56 -12.28 3.31
CA ASN A 708 13.93 -10.91 3.67
C ASN A 708 15.45 -10.70 3.63
N ALA A 709 15.88 -9.45 3.48
CA ALA A 709 17.30 -9.06 3.51
C ALA A 709 17.57 -8.09 4.67
N MET A 710 18.77 -8.17 5.25
CA MET A 710 19.27 -7.22 6.25
C MET A 710 20.64 -6.76 5.79
N PHE A 711 20.72 -5.56 5.24
CA PHE A 711 21.94 -4.98 4.69
C PHE A 711 22.71 -4.26 5.80
N GLU A 712 23.75 -4.92 6.30
CA GLU A 712 24.73 -4.36 7.24
C GLU A 712 25.56 -3.29 6.54
N ASN A 713 25.61 -2.11 7.14
CA ASN A 713 26.40 -0.98 6.68
C ASN A 713 27.89 -1.23 7.01
N PRO A 714 28.81 -1.00 6.06
CA PRO A 714 30.24 -1.25 6.29
C PRO A 714 30.93 -0.19 7.16
N GLY A 715 30.21 0.78 7.71
CA GLY A 715 30.75 1.90 8.45
C GLY A 715 31.39 2.98 7.59
N ASN A 716 31.60 4.13 8.23
CA ASN A 716 32.22 5.31 7.64
C ASN A 716 33.11 6.04 8.68
N SER A 717 33.69 7.18 8.29
CA SER A 717 34.56 7.97 9.16
C SER A 717 33.93 9.28 9.65
N ASN A 718 32.65 9.48 9.34
CA ASN A 718 31.89 10.62 9.84
C ASN A 718 31.39 10.33 11.25
N HIS A 719 31.06 11.39 11.96
CA HIS A 719 30.53 11.33 13.31
C HIS A 719 29.01 11.34 13.29
N TRP A 720 28.40 10.88 14.37
CA TRP A 720 26.94 10.72 14.50
C TRP A 720 26.45 11.15 15.88
N ILE A 721 25.12 11.22 16.05
CA ILE A 721 24.46 11.29 17.35
C ILE A 721 23.09 10.60 17.25
N THR A 722 22.76 9.80 18.26
CA THR A 722 21.44 9.15 18.34
C THR A 722 20.64 9.77 19.49
N ILE A 723 19.43 10.23 19.18
CA ILE A 723 18.60 11.02 20.10
C ILE A 723 17.25 10.32 20.32
N LYS A 724 17.01 9.83 21.54
CA LYS A 724 15.70 9.37 22.00
C LYS A 724 14.94 10.54 22.64
N LEU A 725 13.75 10.85 22.15
CA LEU A 725 12.89 11.87 22.73
C LEU A 725 11.85 11.24 23.67
N VAL A 726 11.54 11.94 24.75
CA VAL A 726 10.47 11.58 25.69
C VAL A 726 9.57 12.79 25.94
N GLY A 727 8.41 12.82 25.30
CA GLY A 727 7.40 13.87 25.50
C GLY A 727 6.71 13.77 26.87
N LEU A 728 6.27 14.91 27.42
CA LEU A 728 5.48 14.99 28.66
C LEU A 728 4.13 15.68 28.44
N GLN A 729 4.14 16.80 27.71
CA GLN A 729 2.95 17.47 27.18
C GLN A 729 2.72 17.07 25.74
N SER A 730 3.79 17.00 24.95
CA SER A 730 3.77 16.34 23.64
C SER A 730 3.67 14.83 23.82
N ASN A 731 3.22 14.12 22.78
CA ASN A 731 3.16 12.67 22.80
C ASN A 731 4.51 12.04 23.21
N ARG A 732 4.44 10.94 23.95
CA ARG A 732 5.58 10.31 24.64
C ARG A 732 6.71 9.97 23.67
N ALA A 733 6.38 9.48 22.48
CA ALA A 733 7.34 9.10 21.44
C ALA A 733 7.97 10.29 20.71
N GLY A 734 7.48 11.52 20.93
CA GLY A 734 7.98 12.72 20.29
C GLY A 734 7.65 12.83 18.79
N ILE A 735 6.71 12.04 18.26
CA ILE A 735 6.32 12.10 16.84
C ILE A 735 5.83 13.51 16.50
N GLY A 736 6.33 14.07 15.40
CA GLY A 736 6.08 15.45 14.98
C GLY A 736 7.05 16.48 15.57
N ALA A 737 7.86 16.12 16.57
CA ALA A 737 8.90 16.99 17.08
C ALA A 737 10.03 17.19 16.05
N ARG A 738 10.67 18.35 16.11
CA ARG A 738 11.71 18.75 15.15
C ARG A 738 13.03 18.95 15.86
N ILE A 739 14.08 18.34 15.34
CA ILE A 739 15.43 18.44 15.87
C ILE A 739 16.26 19.30 14.94
N LYS A 740 17.00 20.25 15.51
CA LYS A 740 18.00 21.04 14.80
C LYS A 740 19.34 20.90 15.51
N LEU A 741 20.36 20.49 14.76
CA LEU A 741 21.74 20.50 15.18
C LEU A 741 22.46 21.66 14.52
N VAL A 742 23.28 22.37 15.27
CA VAL A 742 24.26 23.32 14.76
C VAL A 742 25.64 22.74 15.03
N VAL A 743 26.33 22.30 13.99
CA VAL A 743 27.58 21.55 14.10
C VAL A 743 28.77 22.39 13.67
N GLU A 744 29.92 22.18 14.33
CA GLU A 744 31.19 22.80 13.96
C GLU A 744 32.08 21.80 13.23
N THR A 745 32.34 22.09 11.96
CA THR A 745 33.23 21.30 11.09
C THR A 745 34.47 22.12 10.71
N ASN A 746 35.45 21.46 10.09
CA ASN A 746 36.62 22.15 9.53
C ASN A 746 36.27 23.13 8.39
N GLU A 747 35.12 22.97 7.75
CA GLU A 747 34.64 23.80 6.64
C GLU A 747 33.78 24.98 7.12
N GLY A 748 33.42 24.99 8.42
CA GLY A 748 32.58 25.99 9.04
C GLY A 748 31.40 25.39 9.78
N GLN A 749 30.48 26.27 10.18
CA GLN A 749 29.25 25.90 10.85
C GLN A 749 28.15 25.59 9.82
N ARG A 750 27.41 24.51 10.04
CA ARG A 750 26.17 24.21 9.30
C ARG A 750 25.07 23.76 10.26
N SER A 751 23.83 23.79 9.78
CA SER A 751 22.69 23.21 10.49
C SER A 751 22.31 21.88 9.85
N ILE A 752 21.78 20.96 10.66
CA ILE A 752 21.21 19.68 10.22
C ILE A 752 19.84 19.57 10.88
N PHE A 753 18.83 19.16 10.14
CA PHE A 753 17.46 19.11 10.61
C PHE A 753 16.89 17.69 10.49
N ASN A 754 15.99 17.34 11.39
CA ASN A 754 15.25 16.09 11.30
C ASN A 754 13.85 16.21 11.89
N LEU A 755 12.91 15.43 11.37
CA LEU A 755 11.53 15.30 11.82
C LEU A 755 11.34 13.92 12.43
N VAL A 756 10.84 13.87 13.67
CA VAL A 756 10.62 12.59 14.37
C VAL A 756 9.35 11.92 13.83
N GLY A 757 9.50 10.70 13.34
CA GLY A 757 8.39 9.87 12.86
C GLY A 757 8.91 8.57 12.22
N SER A 758 7.99 7.73 11.77
CA SER A 758 8.29 6.42 11.16
C SER A 758 8.97 6.50 9.78
N GLY A 759 9.00 7.68 9.17
CA GLY A 759 9.57 7.89 7.83
C GLY A 759 8.55 7.65 6.71
N GLY A 760 8.88 6.74 5.79
CA GLY A 760 8.19 6.57 4.51
C GLY A 760 6.98 5.62 4.49
N SER A 761 6.95 4.74 3.47
CA SER A 761 5.78 3.92 3.14
C SER A 761 6.10 2.43 3.17
N PHE A 762 5.15 1.63 3.67
CA PHE A 762 5.23 0.18 3.90
C PHE A 762 6.28 -0.31 4.91
N GLY A 763 7.15 0.56 5.41
CA GLY A 763 8.00 0.25 6.53
C GLY A 763 8.25 1.45 7.40
N ALA A 764 8.67 1.20 8.63
CA ALA A 764 8.88 2.19 9.66
C ALA A 764 10.27 2.02 10.28
N SER A 765 11.07 3.08 10.19
CA SER A 765 12.38 3.18 10.86
C SER A 765 12.19 3.43 12.35
N SER A 766 13.27 3.32 13.13
CA SER A 766 13.19 3.60 14.57
C SER A 766 12.75 5.03 14.85
N LEU A 767 11.98 5.20 15.93
CA LEU A 767 11.59 6.53 16.42
C LEU A 767 12.74 7.24 17.14
N GLN A 768 13.82 6.54 17.51
CA GLN A 768 15.06 7.21 17.92
C GLN A 768 15.71 7.86 16.69
N GLN A 769 16.16 9.10 16.83
CA GLN A 769 16.69 9.85 15.69
C GLN A 769 18.21 9.67 15.61
N GLU A 770 18.63 8.82 14.68
CA GLU A 770 20.03 8.52 14.33
C GLU A 770 20.48 9.53 13.27
N MET A 771 21.29 10.51 13.67
CA MET A 771 21.66 11.65 12.84
C MET A 771 23.16 11.69 12.59
N GLY A 772 23.56 11.63 11.32
CA GLY A 772 24.93 11.95 10.93
C GLY A 772 25.25 13.42 11.12
N VAL A 773 26.49 13.72 11.53
CA VAL A 773 26.97 15.10 11.70
C VAL A 773 28.21 15.40 10.85
N GLY A 774 28.63 14.45 10.01
CA GLY A 774 29.79 14.57 9.13
C GLY A 774 31.10 14.63 9.91
N GLY A 775 32.08 15.39 9.41
CA GLY A 775 33.34 15.65 10.11
C GLY A 775 33.24 16.64 11.28
N ALA A 776 32.10 16.71 11.97
CA ALA A 776 31.90 17.63 13.09
C ALA A 776 32.73 17.20 14.31
N THR A 777 33.37 18.16 14.96
CA THR A 777 34.11 17.89 16.21
C THR A 777 33.26 18.08 17.46
N ARG A 778 32.13 18.78 17.33
CA ARG A 778 31.12 18.99 18.37
C ARG A 778 29.81 19.50 17.77
N ILE A 779 28.72 19.28 18.50
CA ILE A 779 27.42 19.91 18.26
C ILE A 779 27.35 21.15 19.16
N ARG A 780 27.47 22.32 18.56
CA ARG A 780 27.47 23.62 19.27
C ARG A 780 26.12 23.88 19.93
N GLU A 781 25.04 23.57 19.22
CA GLU A 781 23.67 23.73 19.70
C GLU A 781 22.81 22.57 19.20
N LEU A 782 22.06 21.95 20.10
CA LEU A 782 21.00 21.00 19.81
C LEU A 782 19.69 21.65 20.27
N GLU A 783 18.76 21.89 19.35
CA GLU A 783 17.43 22.42 19.63
C GLU A 783 16.37 21.34 19.32
N VAL A 784 15.46 21.11 20.25
CA VAL A 784 14.24 20.31 20.04
C VAL A 784 13.05 21.26 20.11
N TYR A 785 12.23 21.27 19.06
CA TYR A 785 10.91 21.89 19.06
C TYR A 785 9.85 20.85 19.39
N TRP A 786 9.08 21.12 20.45
CA TRP A 786 8.00 20.28 20.95
C TRP A 786 6.64 20.83 20.50
N PRO A 787 5.84 20.09 19.71
CA PRO A 787 4.61 20.61 19.11
C PRO A 787 3.54 21.00 20.13
N ALA A 788 3.12 20.08 21.00
CA ALA A 788 1.99 20.32 21.91
C ALA A 788 2.28 21.42 22.95
N SER A 789 3.48 21.44 23.54
CA SER A 789 3.87 22.54 24.44
C SER A 789 4.22 23.83 23.70
N ASN A 790 4.45 23.75 22.39
CA ASN A 790 4.93 24.83 21.54
C ASN A 790 6.19 25.50 22.11
N THR A 791 7.15 24.68 22.55
CA THR A 791 8.40 25.15 23.18
C THR A 791 9.65 24.71 22.43
N LYS A 792 10.73 25.47 22.61
CA LYS A 792 12.07 25.14 22.10
C LYS A 792 13.00 24.87 23.27
N GLN A 793 13.48 23.64 23.37
CA GLN A 793 14.46 23.20 24.36
C GLN A 793 15.84 23.18 23.71
N ARG A 794 16.87 23.73 24.38
CA ARG A 794 18.22 23.87 23.81
C ARG A 794 19.30 23.36 24.73
N PHE A 795 20.26 22.67 24.14
CA PHE A 795 21.49 22.20 24.77
C PHE A 795 22.69 22.71 23.98
N TYR A 796 23.80 22.95 24.66
CA TYR A 796 25.00 23.52 24.06
C TYR A 796 26.21 22.64 24.32
N ASP A 797 27.17 22.68 23.38
CA ASP A 797 28.42 21.92 23.45
C ASP A 797 28.20 20.41 23.71
N VAL A 798 27.26 19.83 22.95
CA VAL A 798 26.95 18.39 23.00
C VAL A 798 28.04 17.62 22.24
N ALA A 799 28.52 16.53 22.83
CA ALA A 799 29.50 15.66 22.18
C ALA A 799 28.87 14.85 21.04
N VAL A 800 29.71 14.43 20.09
CA VAL A 800 29.34 13.50 19.02
C VAL A 800 29.64 12.06 19.46
N ASP A 801 29.25 11.08 18.63
CA ASP A 801 29.49 9.64 18.79
C ASP A 801 28.89 9.09 20.10
N GLN A 802 27.64 9.44 20.38
CA GLN A 802 26.94 9.03 21.59
C GLN A 802 25.43 8.92 21.40
N PHE A 803 24.82 8.15 22.29
CA PHE A 803 23.38 8.04 22.44
C PHE A 803 22.93 8.96 23.58
N ILE A 804 21.87 9.73 23.37
CA ILE A 804 21.28 10.60 24.40
C ILE A 804 19.76 10.45 24.45
N GLU A 805 19.20 10.71 25.63
CA GLU A 805 17.76 10.86 25.88
C GLU A 805 17.45 12.29 26.31
N ILE A 806 16.42 12.88 25.69
CA ILE A 806 15.93 14.21 26.01
C ILE A 806 14.46 14.09 26.42
N THR A 807 14.19 14.43 27.68
CA THR A 807 12.83 14.57 28.18
C THR A 807 12.36 16.02 28.00
N GLU A 808 11.13 16.18 27.51
CA GLU A 808 10.51 17.50 27.31
C GLU A 808 10.51 18.33 28.60
N GLY A 809 11.10 19.53 28.53
CA GLY A 809 11.12 20.50 29.63
C GLY A 809 12.29 20.35 30.62
N ASP A 810 13.06 19.27 30.56
CA ASP A 810 14.25 19.10 31.41
C ASP A 810 15.39 20.08 31.03
N GLU A 811 16.19 20.52 32.01
CA GLU A 811 17.32 21.43 31.74
C GLU A 811 18.56 20.71 31.19
N THR A 812 18.60 19.37 31.30
CA THR A 812 19.74 18.53 30.91
C THR A 812 19.28 17.29 30.15
N TYR A 813 20.11 16.75 29.26
CA TYR A 813 19.90 15.44 28.64
C TYR A 813 20.61 14.33 29.43
N ARG A 814 20.21 13.08 29.22
CA ARG A 814 20.87 11.90 29.77
C ARG A 814 21.69 11.20 28.69
N VAL A 815 22.95 10.89 28.94
CA VAL A 815 23.75 10.01 28.06
C VAL A 815 23.31 8.58 28.31
N LEU A 816 23.02 7.84 27.23
CA LEU A 816 22.67 6.42 27.27
C LEU A 816 23.92 5.59 27.00
N GLU A 817 24.27 4.70 27.92
CA GLU A 817 25.33 3.72 27.67
C GLU A 817 24.76 2.59 26.82
N ARG A 818 25.07 2.59 25.51
CA ARG A 818 24.76 1.48 24.61
C ARG A 818 26.02 0.68 24.32
N LYS A 819 25.87 -0.63 24.28
CA LYS A 819 26.96 -1.54 23.94
C LYS A 819 26.87 -1.81 22.44
N SER A 820 27.89 -1.38 21.69
CA SER A 820 28.09 -1.86 20.32
C SER A 820 28.28 -3.38 20.35
N ILE A 821 27.54 -4.07 19.50
CA ILE A 821 27.62 -5.51 19.30
C ILE A 821 28.27 -5.77 17.96
N ARG A 822 29.00 -6.88 17.86
CA ARG A 822 29.46 -7.34 16.57
C ARG A 822 28.50 -8.40 16.10
N VAL A 823 27.86 -8.17 14.97
CA VAL A 823 26.99 -9.17 14.35
C VAL A 823 27.81 -10.44 14.08
N MET A 824 27.43 -11.55 14.73
CA MET A 824 28.18 -12.82 14.65
C MET A 824 27.61 -13.67 13.50
N HIS A 825 28.42 -13.96 12.48
CA HIS A 825 28.00 -14.95 11.48
C HIS A 825 28.10 -16.36 12.06
N LYS A 826 27.09 -17.21 11.82
CA LYS A 826 27.11 -18.64 12.19
C LYS A 826 28.33 -19.44 11.67
N LYS A 827 29.10 -18.92 10.72
CA LYS A 827 30.36 -19.54 10.23
C LYS A 827 31.60 -19.16 11.06
N ASP A 828 31.49 -18.15 11.91
CA ASP A 828 32.55 -17.68 12.81
C ASP A 828 32.41 -18.25 14.24
N ILE A 829 31.39 -19.11 14.45
CA ILE A 829 31.18 -19.99 15.62
C ILE A 829 31.58 -21.42 15.23
#